data_AF-A0A0Q1AL52-F1
#
_entry.id   AF-A0A0Q1AL52-F1
#
_cell.length_a   1.000
_cell.length_b   1.000
_cell.length_c   1.000
_cell.angle_alpha   90.00
_cell.angle_beta   90.00
_cell.angle_gamma   90.00
#
_symmetry.space_group_name_H-M   'P 1'
#
loop_
_entity.id
_entity.type
_entity.pdbx_description
1 polymer ?
#
loop_
_entity_poly.entity_id
_entity_poly.type
_entity_poly.pdbx_seq_one_letter_code
_entity_poly.pdbx_strand_id
1 'polypeptide(L)'
;MLKKENGFSFPTIFKFPELPKYLFIFISLFIVLFSIYSNSFYGDWHFDDYANIVDNPHIQMKSFSWSEIKHCMYGLEQERPSRPLAYLSFALNFFFHGKNVFGYHVTNFIIHYLTSVFLFLFIFNTLKLPRLKNQYENIAYPIASIATFFWAVHPLWVTSVTYIVQRMASMTGLFYIASMYFYLKARINPKFKYSFSFFIISLLCGLASVLTKENAAMLPASILLFDLFLIAGITRQNVIKYAKIAFLPLLIILLIGFIYVDFSNILDEYKIRDFTMLQRVMTQPRVILFYLSLLFYPIGLRLTFLYDINVFRSLLQPWTTIPSILLILFIIIFAIYIARKRPLISFCIIFFFLNHLIEGSIFPLEMIYEHRNYLPSMLLFIPIAEFIIYVIDYFSYNKIIQFIVALGIVITLVGEGDITYNRNKIVSDDFLLWFDNIEKSPALSRPHANTGRIYFMYNQKEKALQEYKKATTLNNFGNSDVWALQQCNLGILYFETMQDDPAMGCFRKSSEILPEYIQSNIHMAKIKMRQNKIKEAKQIVEDKLKKFRSDPQVLELYSLILLKDGQINGAQYFARQLLAKDPDFLPALMIMAEICRIKSNYAVAILFWKSVRSISRQNAYANLALIELYAKIKDTKMLNAEIRLLYYLKGSLKLSEYIQMLNKDENLNIYVPRLESFSFITKRCFPID
;
A
#
# COMPACT_ATOMS: atom_id res chain seq x y z
N MET A 1 37.04 1.42 46.39
CA MET A 1 37.16 -0.05 46.34
C MET A 1 35.81 -0.65 46.68
N LEU A 2 35.11 -1.19 45.67
CA LEU A 2 33.78 -1.80 45.82
C LEU A 2 33.94 -3.20 46.44
N LYS A 3 33.33 -3.45 47.60
CA LYS A 3 33.27 -4.79 48.22
C LYS A 3 32.07 -5.57 47.66
N LYS A 4 32.24 -6.88 47.56
CA LYS A 4 31.32 -7.91 47.02
C LYS A 4 29.91 -7.90 47.67
N GLU A 5 29.74 -7.18 48.77
CA GLU A 5 28.50 -7.09 49.57
C GLU A 5 27.55 -5.97 49.09
N ASN A 6 28.07 -4.92 48.44
CA ASN A 6 27.25 -3.84 47.89
C ASN A 6 26.99 -4.07 46.40
N GLY A 7 26.53 -5.27 46.08
CA GLY A 7 26.16 -5.66 44.73
C GLY A 7 25.22 -4.62 44.13
N PHE A 8 25.75 -3.81 43.23
CA PHE A 8 24.97 -3.01 42.30
C PHE A 8 24.40 -4.00 41.26
N SER A 9 23.55 -4.92 41.72
CA SER A 9 22.67 -5.67 40.84
C SER A 9 21.65 -4.65 40.35
N PHE A 10 21.74 -4.25 39.08
CA PHE A 10 20.55 -3.76 38.40
C PHE A 10 19.43 -4.75 38.74
N PRO A 11 18.34 -4.34 39.39
CA PRO A 11 17.21 -5.22 39.57
C PRO A 11 16.57 -5.36 38.19
N THR A 12 17.13 -6.21 37.33
CA THR A 12 16.40 -6.76 36.20
C THR A 12 15.32 -7.65 36.80
N ILE A 13 14.18 -7.04 37.08
CA ILE A 13 13.00 -7.63 37.76
C ILE A 13 12.41 -8.81 36.94
N PHE A 14 12.86 -9.02 35.72
CA PHE A 14 12.45 -10.12 34.87
C PHE A 14 13.30 -11.38 35.13
N LYS A 15 12.99 -12.11 36.21
CA LYS A 15 13.37 -13.53 36.26
C LYS A 15 12.46 -14.28 35.29
N PHE A 16 13.03 -14.77 34.19
CA PHE A 16 12.36 -15.71 33.29
C PHE A 16 12.73 -17.13 33.75
N PRO A 17 11.90 -17.82 34.56
CA PRO A 17 12.21 -19.19 34.99
C PRO A 17 12.33 -20.17 33.81
N GLU A 18 11.79 -19.81 32.64
CA GLU A 18 11.87 -20.57 31.40
C GLU A 18 12.72 -19.87 30.32
N LEU A 19 13.73 -19.08 30.73
CA LEU A 19 14.58 -18.30 29.83
C LEU A 19 15.14 -19.11 28.64
N PRO A 20 15.65 -20.36 28.80
CA PRO A 20 16.18 -21.12 27.67
C PRO A 20 15.13 -21.43 26.61
N LYS A 21 13.90 -21.75 27.03
CA LYS A 21 12.78 -22.04 26.13
C LYS A 21 12.35 -20.81 25.35
N TYR A 22 12.29 -19.66 26.01
CA TYR A 22 11.97 -18.39 25.34
C TYR A 22 13.04 -18.00 24.32
N LEU A 23 14.31 -18.08 24.71
CA LEU A 23 15.43 -17.77 23.80
C LEU A 23 15.43 -18.69 22.58
N PHE A 24 15.22 -20.00 22.77
CA PHE A 24 15.14 -20.94 21.65
C PHE A 24 14.03 -20.55 20.67
N ILE A 25 12.82 -20.25 21.14
CA ILE A 25 11.71 -19.88 20.25
C ILE A 25 11.98 -18.56 19.55
N PHE A 26 12.51 -17.55 20.25
CA PHE A 26 12.78 -16.25 19.64
C PHE A 26 13.86 -16.35 18.56
N ILE A 27 14.96 -17.07 18.83
CA ILE A 27 16.04 -17.28 17.87
C ILE A 27 15.56 -18.11 16.68
N SER A 28 14.83 -19.21 16.92
CA SER A 28 14.33 -20.07 15.84
C SER A 28 13.30 -19.36 14.97
N LEU A 29 12.36 -18.59 15.55
CA LEU A 29 11.44 -17.74 14.78
C LEU A 29 12.21 -16.73 13.93
N PHE A 30 13.22 -16.07 14.49
CA PHE A 30 14.02 -15.10 13.74
C PHE A 30 14.72 -15.77 12.55
N ILE A 31 15.41 -16.89 12.78
CA ILE A 31 16.16 -17.60 11.73
C ILE A 31 15.23 -18.10 10.62
N VAL A 32 14.12 -18.75 10.99
CA VAL A 32 13.16 -19.30 10.01
C VAL A 32 12.50 -18.18 9.22
N LEU A 33 11.97 -17.15 9.89
CA LEU A 33 11.32 -16.03 9.22
C LEU A 33 12.32 -15.27 8.34
N PHE A 34 13.54 -15.03 8.82
CA PHE A 34 14.58 -14.37 8.03
C PHE A 34 14.88 -15.18 6.77
N SER A 35 14.96 -16.51 6.88
CA SER A 35 15.22 -17.38 5.73
C SER A 35 14.12 -17.26 4.67
N ILE A 36 12.84 -17.36 5.05
CA ILE A 36 11.71 -17.35 4.10
C ILE A 36 11.38 -15.96 3.54
N TYR A 37 11.72 -14.88 4.25
CA TYR A 37 11.54 -13.49 3.80
C TYR A 37 12.81 -12.84 3.24
N SER A 38 13.94 -13.55 3.22
CA SER A 38 15.24 -12.97 2.80
C SER A 38 15.23 -12.35 1.40
N ASN A 39 14.44 -12.91 0.48
CA ASN A 39 14.30 -12.41 -0.89
C ASN A 39 13.30 -11.26 -1.05
N SER A 40 12.57 -10.87 0.00
CA SER A 40 11.61 -9.77 -0.06
C SER A 40 12.24 -8.39 0.21
N PHE A 41 13.48 -8.33 0.71
CA PHE A 41 14.10 -7.06 1.10
C PHE A 41 14.45 -6.12 -0.05
N TYR A 42 14.46 -6.62 -1.29
CA TYR A 42 14.76 -5.85 -2.49
C TYR A 42 13.55 -5.79 -3.44
N GLY A 43 12.34 -5.95 -2.92
CA GLY A 43 11.11 -5.83 -3.70
C GLY A 43 10.76 -4.39 -4.08
N ASP A 44 9.87 -4.25 -5.05
CA ASP A 44 9.44 -2.96 -5.59
C ASP A 44 8.23 -2.35 -4.85
N TRP A 45 7.87 -1.13 -5.26
CA TRP A 45 6.62 -0.49 -4.86
C TRP A 45 5.45 -1.02 -5.70
N HIS A 46 4.34 -1.37 -5.04
CA HIS A 46 3.17 -1.93 -5.71
C HIS A 46 1.90 -1.15 -5.38
N PHE A 47 0.98 -1.09 -6.35
CA PHE A 47 -0.42 -0.74 -6.11
C PHE A 47 -0.64 0.47 -5.17
N ASP A 48 -1.21 0.29 -3.97
CA ASP A 48 -1.52 1.39 -3.05
C ASP A 48 -0.26 2.00 -2.39
N ASP A 49 0.93 1.38 -2.53
CA ASP A 49 2.19 1.97 -2.06
C ASP A 49 2.45 3.33 -2.71
N TYR A 50 2.08 3.49 -3.98
CA TYR A 50 2.28 4.74 -4.71
C TYR A 50 1.51 5.88 -4.07
N ALA A 51 0.19 5.72 -3.94
CA ALA A 51 -0.67 6.75 -3.38
C ALA A 51 -0.40 6.98 -1.88
N ASN A 52 -0.11 5.95 -1.10
CA ASN A 52 0.07 6.09 0.35
C ASN A 52 1.47 6.55 0.75
N ILE A 53 2.49 6.24 -0.06
CA ILE A 53 3.90 6.39 0.32
C ILE A 53 4.68 7.17 -0.73
N VAL A 54 4.81 6.65 -1.96
CA VAL A 54 5.78 7.18 -2.95
C VAL A 54 5.43 8.59 -3.41
N ASP A 55 4.15 8.82 -3.69
CA ASP A 55 3.60 10.05 -4.25
C ASP A 55 2.88 10.88 -3.20
N ASN A 56 2.85 10.41 -1.94
CA ASN A 56 2.22 11.11 -0.85
C ASN A 56 3.16 12.19 -0.28
N PRO A 57 2.93 13.49 -0.52
CA PRO A 57 3.80 14.54 0.01
C PRO A 57 3.69 14.67 1.54
N HIS A 58 2.61 14.18 2.15
CA HIS A 58 2.36 14.34 3.59
C HIS A 58 3.29 13.50 4.45
N ILE A 59 3.83 12.39 3.93
CA ILE A 59 4.78 11.54 4.66
C ILE A 59 6.25 11.92 4.40
N GLN A 60 6.51 12.85 3.48
CA GLN A 60 7.86 13.24 3.08
C GLN A 60 8.46 14.26 4.07
N MET A 61 8.53 13.84 5.33
CA MET A 61 9.05 14.63 6.44
C MET A 61 10.53 14.97 6.22
N LYS A 62 10.88 16.24 6.39
CA LYS A 62 12.24 16.80 6.29
C LYS A 62 12.82 17.13 7.67
N SER A 63 11.97 17.34 8.68
CA SER A 63 12.40 17.64 10.04
C SER A 63 11.45 17.04 11.09
N PHE A 64 11.92 16.84 12.32
CA PHE A 64 11.09 16.38 13.45
C PHE A 64 10.24 17.51 14.08
N SER A 65 9.86 18.52 13.29
CA SER A 65 8.99 19.58 13.79
C SER A 65 7.60 19.03 14.12
N TRP A 66 6.97 19.53 15.19
CA TRP A 66 5.62 19.11 15.56
C TRP A 66 4.61 19.33 14.43
N SER A 67 4.80 20.39 13.63
CA SER A 67 3.97 20.67 12.45
C SER A 67 4.06 19.56 11.41
N GLU A 68 5.25 19.07 11.09
CA GLU A 68 5.43 17.99 10.11
C GLU A 68 4.93 16.65 10.65
N ILE A 69 5.21 16.33 11.92
CA ILE A 69 4.70 15.11 12.58
C ILE A 69 3.16 15.10 12.56
N LYS A 70 2.53 16.22 12.95
CA LYS A 70 1.08 16.36 12.94
C LYS A 70 0.54 16.21 11.51
N HIS A 71 1.21 16.79 10.52
CA HIS A 71 0.79 16.72 9.12
C HIS A 71 0.81 15.29 8.57
N CYS A 72 1.82 14.48 8.94
CA CYS A 72 1.89 13.07 8.56
C CYS A 72 0.68 12.25 9.05
N MET A 73 0.11 12.61 10.21
CA MET A 73 -1.02 11.89 10.81
C MET A 73 -2.34 12.02 10.02
N TYR A 74 -2.43 12.93 9.06
CA TYR A 74 -3.62 13.13 8.22
C TYR A 74 -3.70 12.16 7.03
N GLY A 75 -2.60 11.51 6.66
CA GLY A 75 -2.60 10.50 5.60
C GLY A 75 -3.11 11.05 4.27
N LEU A 76 -4.05 10.33 3.64
CA LEU A 76 -4.65 10.66 2.34
C LEU A 76 -5.85 11.61 2.42
N GLU A 77 -6.63 11.59 3.51
CA GLU A 77 -7.97 12.20 3.55
C GLU A 77 -7.95 13.71 3.78
N GLN A 78 -6.79 14.30 4.12
CA GLN A 78 -6.47 15.74 4.27
C GLN A 78 -7.34 16.57 5.25
N GLU A 79 -8.60 16.20 5.49
CA GLU A 79 -9.54 16.88 6.37
C GLU A 79 -9.58 16.21 7.77
N ARG A 80 -9.31 14.90 7.84
CA ARG A 80 -9.34 14.12 9.09
C ARG A 80 -8.13 13.18 9.20
N PRO A 81 -7.60 12.96 10.42
CA PRO A 81 -6.58 11.94 10.64
C PRO A 81 -7.04 10.54 10.22
N SER A 82 -6.41 9.98 9.20
CA SER A 82 -6.65 8.62 8.73
C SER A 82 -5.44 7.76 9.10
N ARG A 83 -5.63 6.75 9.97
CA ARG A 83 -4.58 5.81 10.45
C ARG A 83 -3.26 6.47 10.91
N PRO A 84 -3.28 7.38 11.91
CA PRO A 84 -2.15 8.23 12.28
C PRO A 84 -0.83 7.49 12.55
N LEU A 85 -0.88 6.35 13.25
CA LEU A 85 0.33 5.63 13.63
C LEU A 85 0.97 4.91 12.43
N ALA A 86 0.15 4.44 11.49
CA ALA A 86 0.64 3.84 10.26
C ALA A 86 1.41 4.85 9.42
N TYR A 87 0.81 6.02 9.14
CA TYR A 87 1.47 7.06 8.35
C TYR A 87 2.69 7.64 9.05
N LEU A 88 2.66 7.81 10.38
CA LEU A 88 3.85 8.19 11.14
C LEU A 88 4.98 7.16 10.95
N SER A 89 4.67 5.86 10.93
CA SER A 89 5.68 4.82 10.68
C SER A 89 6.28 4.91 9.27
N PHE A 90 5.49 5.27 8.25
CA PHE A 90 5.99 5.47 6.88
C PHE A 90 6.82 6.75 6.77
N ALA A 91 6.38 7.83 7.42
CA ALA A 91 7.10 9.10 7.44
C ALA A 91 8.46 8.99 8.14
N LEU A 92 8.52 8.28 9.27
CA LEU A 92 9.80 7.95 9.92
C LEU A 92 10.70 7.13 9.00
N ASN A 93 10.14 6.14 8.30
CA ASN A 93 10.91 5.34 7.36
C ASN A 93 11.45 6.17 6.18
N PHE A 94 10.63 7.09 5.65
CA PHE A 94 10.99 8.00 4.57
C PHE A 94 12.08 8.97 5.03
N PHE A 95 11.98 9.50 6.25
CA PHE A 95 13.00 10.40 6.81
C PHE A 95 14.39 9.75 6.85
N PHE A 96 14.49 8.48 7.24
CA PHE A 96 15.78 7.78 7.34
C PHE A 96 16.27 7.17 6.01
N HIS A 97 15.38 6.71 5.15
CA HIS A 97 15.74 5.90 3.97
C HIS A 97 15.28 6.49 2.62
N GLY A 98 14.56 7.61 2.62
CA GLY A 98 13.92 8.16 1.43
C GLY A 98 13.00 7.13 0.77
N LYS A 99 13.14 6.95 -0.55
CA LYS A 99 12.39 5.97 -1.33
C LYS A 99 13.06 4.59 -1.42
N ASN A 100 14.11 4.31 -0.62
CA ASN A 100 14.77 3.01 -0.62
C ASN A 100 13.89 1.96 0.10
N VAL A 101 13.30 1.07 -0.71
CA VAL A 101 12.41 -0.04 -0.32
C VAL A 101 12.99 -0.96 0.77
N PHE A 102 14.32 -1.14 0.81
CA PHE A 102 14.98 -2.04 1.75
C PHE A 102 14.62 -1.72 3.20
N GLY A 103 14.69 -0.45 3.60
CA GLY A 103 14.36 -0.02 4.97
C GLY A 103 12.88 -0.28 5.32
N TYR A 104 12.00 -0.22 4.33
CA TYR A 104 10.58 -0.48 4.51
C TYR A 104 10.30 -1.97 4.75
N HIS A 105 10.91 -2.86 3.97
CA HIS A 105 10.78 -4.30 4.16
C HIS A 105 11.43 -4.78 5.46
N VAL A 106 12.58 -4.22 5.85
CA VAL A 106 13.21 -4.52 7.16
C VAL A 106 12.25 -4.18 8.30
N THR A 107 11.61 -3.01 8.24
CA THR A 107 10.63 -2.61 9.27
C THR A 107 9.43 -3.55 9.30
N ASN A 108 8.88 -3.94 8.15
CA ASN A 108 7.76 -4.89 8.08
C ASN A 108 8.15 -6.26 8.63
N PHE A 109 9.33 -6.75 8.29
CA PHE A 109 9.89 -8.00 8.81
C PHE A 109 10.02 -7.97 10.33
N ILE A 110 10.56 -6.89 10.91
CA ILE A 110 10.68 -6.74 12.36
C ILE A 110 9.30 -6.75 13.02
N ILE A 111 8.32 -6.04 12.44
CA ILE A 111 6.93 -6.04 12.93
C ILE A 111 6.35 -7.46 12.93
N HIS A 112 6.54 -8.21 11.83
CA HIS A 112 6.04 -9.58 11.73
C HIS A 112 6.73 -10.51 12.74
N TYR A 113 8.07 -10.45 12.85
CA TYR A 113 8.83 -11.21 13.83
C TYR A 113 8.37 -10.93 15.27
N LEU A 114 8.23 -9.66 15.65
CA LEU A 114 7.74 -9.27 16.97
C LEU A 114 6.29 -9.73 17.19
N THR A 115 5.46 -9.71 16.16
CA THR A 115 4.08 -10.22 16.24
C THR A 115 4.09 -11.70 16.59
N SER A 116 4.91 -12.50 15.91
CA SER A 116 5.08 -13.93 16.18
C SER A 116 5.60 -14.20 17.60
N VAL A 117 6.55 -13.39 18.08
CA VAL A 117 7.04 -13.46 19.47
C VAL A 117 5.93 -13.20 20.47
N PHE A 118 5.15 -12.12 20.30
CA PHE A 118 4.04 -11.81 21.21
C PHE A 118 2.90 -12.82 21.10
N LEU A 119 2.65 -13.39 19.92
CA LEU A 119 1.69 -14.46 19.73
C LEU A 119 2.08 -15.70 20.55
N PHE A 120 3.32 -16.17 20.41
CA PHE A 120 3.84 -17.27 21.23
C PHE A 120 3.71 -16.98 22.72
N LEU A 121 4.14 -15.78 23.15
CA LEU A 121 4.06 -15.36 24.55
C LEU A 121 2.61 -15.35 25.06
N PHE A 122 1.67 -14.84 24.27
CA PHE A 122 0.26 -14.82 24.59
C PHE A 122 -0.30 -16.24 24.74
N ILE A 123 -0.10 -17.10 23.74
CA ILE A 123 -0.60 -18.48 23.76
C ILE A 123 -0.01 -19.26 24.93
N PHE A 124 1.31 -19.22 25.10
CA PHE A 124 2.00 -19.96 26.16
C PHE A 124 1.53 -19.58 27.56
N ASN A 125 1.33 -18.29 27.83
CA ASN A 125 0.84 -17.83 29.13
C ASN A 125 -0.67 -18.06 29.30
N THR A 126 -1.44 -18.07 28.22
CA THR A 126 -2.88 -18.36 28.24
C THR A 126 -3.12 -19.79 28.66
N LEU A 127 -2.38 -20.75 28.10
CA LEU A 127 -2.48 -22.18 28.43
C LEU A 127 -2.13 -22.49 29.90
N LYS A 128 -1.46 -21.56 30.59
CA LYS A 128 -1.11 -21.66 32.02
C LYS A 128 -2.11 -21.00 32.97
N LEU A 129 -3.18 -20.42 32.45
CA LEU A 129 -4.24 -19.84 33.28
C LEU A 129 -4.83 -20.90 34.22
N PRO A 130 -5.26 -20.54 35.45
CA PRO A 130 -5.77 -21.52 36.43
C PRO A 130 -6.86 -22.47 35.90
N ARG A 131 -7.75 -21.98 35.03
CA ARG A 131 -8.82 -22.78 34.41
C ARG A 131 -8.32 -23.82 33.40
N LEU A 132 -7.17 -23.57 32.79
CA LEU A 132 -6.57 -24.40 31.75
C LEU A 132 -5.37 -25.20 32.29
N LYS A 133 -4.77 -24.76 33.40
CA LYS A 133 -3.51 -25.26 33.95
C LYS A 133 -3.48 -26.79 34.05
N ASN A 134 -4.48 -27.39 34.68
CA ASN A 134 -4.52 -28.85 34.88
C ASN A 134 -4.48 -29.65 33.57
N GLN A 135 -5.04 -29.10 32.49
CA GLN A 135 -5.09 -29.78 31.20
C GLN A 135 -3.85 -29.49 30.34
N TYR A 136 -3.29 -28.28 30.40
CA TYR A 136 -2.30 -27.83 29.42
C TYR A 136 -0.91 -27.53 29.98
N GLU A 137 -0.68 -27.50 31.30
CA GLU A 137 0.59 -27.04 31.88
C GLU A 137 1.83 -27.74 31.29
N ASN A 138 1.78 -29.06 31.13
CA ASN A 138 2.89 -29.87 30.61
C ASN A 138 3.06 -29.78 29.08
N ILE A 139 1.99 -29.45 28.36
CA ILE A 139 1.94 -29.39 26.88
C ILE A 139 1.82 -27.97 26.34
N ALA A 140 1.85 -26.95 27.20
CA ALA A 140 1.67 -25.56 26.82
C ALA A 140 2.76 -25.09 25.85
N TYR A 141 4.01 -25.49 26.10
CA TYR A 141 5.15 -25.11 25.27
C TYR A 141 5.04 -25.66 23.83
N PRO A 142 4.87 -26.98 23.61
CA PRO A 142 4.75 -27.50 22.25
C PRO A 142 3.50 -26.99 21.53
N ILE A 143 2.34 -26.84 22.19
CA ILE A 143 1.14 -26.26 21.57
C ILE A 143 1.40 -24.82 21.13
N ALA A 144 1.94 -23.97 22.02
CA ALA A 144 2.24 -22.58 21.69
C ALA A 144 3.26 -22.47 20.56
N SER A 145 4.27 -23.34 20.55
CA SER A 145 5.30 -23.36 19.51
C SER A 145 4.70 -23.75 18.16
N ILE A 146 4.03 -24.89 18.07
CA ILE A 146 3.44 -25.40 16.81
C ILE A 146 2.43 -24.40 16.25
N ALA A 147 1.50 -23.90 17.08
CA ALA A 147 0.49 -22.93 16.64
C ALA A 147 1.14 -21.62 16.13
N THR A 148 2.18 -21.14 16.80
CA THR A 148 2.88 -19.92 16.37
C THR A 148 3.66 -20.15 15.09
N PHE A 149 4.34 -21.29 14.91
CA PHE A 149 5.08 -21.57 13.68
C PHE A 149 4.14 -21.71 12.48
N PHE A 150 3.04 -22.48 12.59
CA PHE A 150 2.04 -22.57 11.53
C PHE A 150 1.46 -21.20 11.16
N TRP A 151 1.21 -20.34 12.15
CA TRP A 151 0.78 -18.98 11.83
C TRP A 151 1.91 -18.18 11.19
N ALA A 152 3.11 -18.13 11.78
CA ALA A 152 4.17 -17.21 11.38
C ALA A 152 4.71 -17.48 9.97
N VAL A 153 4.85 -18.75 9.56
CA VAL A 153 5.42 -19.09 8.24
C VAL A 153 4.39 -19.09 7.11
N HIS A 154 3.14 -18.76 7.42
CA HIS A 154 2.02 -18.96 6.50
C HIS A 154 2.09 -18.02 5.28
N PRO A 155 1.93 -18.52 4.04
CA PRO A 155 2.14 -17.73 2.82
C PRO A 155 1.08 -16.65 2.55
N LEU A 156 -0.04 -16.63 3.28
CA LEU A 156 -1.02 -15.52 3.21
C LEU A 156 -0.41 -14.19 3.67
N TRP A 157 0.59 -14.22 4.55
CA TRP A 157 1.14 -13.00 5.13
C TRP A 157 2.09 -12.25 4.21
N VAL A 158 2.46 -12.82 3.06
CA VAL A 158 3.21 -12.09 2.04
C VAL A 158 2.51 -10.76 1.69
N THR A 159 1.18 -10.74 1.64
CA THR A 159 0.42 -9.50 1.38
C THR A 159 0.36 -8.53 2.56
N SER A 160 0.76 -8.94 3.78
CA SER A 160 0.83 -8.09 4.99
C SER A 160 2.26 -7.70 5.37
N VAL A 161 3.26 -8.39 4.83
CA VAL A 161 4.68 -8.24 5.16
C VAL A 161 5.46 -7.68 3.98
N THR A 162 5.32 -8.27 2.80
CA THR A 162 6.08 -7.87 1.60
C THR A 162 5.42 -6.71 0.88
N TYR A 163 4.10 -6.70 0.72
CA TYR A 163 3.38 -5.52 0.23
C TYR A 163 3.43 -4.38 1.26
N ILE A 164 4.22 -3.34 0.98
CA ILE A 164 4.77 -2.44 2.01
C ILE A 164 3.67 -1.72 2.80
N VAL A 165 2.70 -1.13 2.12
CA VAL A 165 1.61 -0.35 2.74
C VAL A 165 0.76 -1.19 3.70
N GLN A 166 0.66 -2.51 3.48
CA GLN A 166 -0.04 -3.41 4.39
C GLN A 166 0.76 -3.74 5.66
N ARG A 167 1.87 -3.04 5.91
CA ARG A 167 2.37 -2.75 7.27
C ARG A 167 1.23 -2.36 8.21
N MET A 168 0.22 -1.64 7.70
CA MET A 168 -0.99 -1.34 8.47
C MET A 168 -1.62 -2.60 9.08
N ALA A 169 -1.78 -3.68 8.32
CA ALA A 169 -2.36 -4.93 8.82
C ALA A 169 -1.42 -5.64 9.82
N SER A 170 -0.13 -5.75 9.50
CA SER A 170 0.82 -6.45 10.38
C SER A 170 1.11 -5.70 11.68
N MET A 171 1.20 -4.37 11.63
CA MET A 171 1.40 -3.51 12.81
C MET A 171 0.16 -3.44 13.70
N THR A 172 -1.04 -3.44 13.11
CA THR A 172 -2.28 -3.63 13.89
C THR A 172 -2.25 -4.96 14.63
N GLY A 173 -1.88 -6.06 13.94
CA GLY A 173 -1.74 -7.37 14.55
C GLY A 173 -0.75 -7.39 15.73
N LEU A 174 0.45 -6.82 15.55
CA LEU A 174 1.47 -6.69 16.59
C LEU A 174 0.90 -6.05 17.86
N PHE A 175 0.34 -4.85 17.72
CA PHE A 175 -0.15 -4.09 18.87
C PHE A 175 -1.39 -4.72 19.50
N TYR A 176 -2.23 -5.39 18.71
CA TYR A 176 -3.40 -6.12 19.18
C TYR A 176 -3.01 -7.28 20.09
N ILE A 177 -2.13 -8.17 19.61
CA ILE A 177 -1.72 -9.35 20.39
C ILE A 177 -0.84 -8.96 21.58
N ALA A 178 0.00 -7.93 21.44
CA ALA A 178 0.75 -7.35 22.56
C ALA A 178 -0.18 -6.81 23.64
N SER A 179 -1.26 -6.10 23.26
CA SER A 179 -2.26 -5.61 24.21
C SER A 179 -2.92 -6.75 24.98
N MET A 180 -3.33 -7.83 24.29
CA MET A 180 -3.91 -9.01 24.92
C MET A 180 -2.91 -9.73 25.85
N TYR A 181 -1.64 -9.82 25.45
CA TYR A 181 -0.57 -10.38 26.29
C TYR A 181 -0.35 -9.57 27.57
N PHE A 182 -0.24 -8.24 27.47
CA PHE A 182 -0.06 -7.40 28.66
C PHE A 182 -1.30 -7.37 29.53
N TYR A 183 -2.50 -7.43 28.95
CA TYR A 183 -3.74 -7.61 29.71
C TYR A 183 -3.71 -8.91 30.52
N LEU A 184 -3.32 -10.02 29.89
CA LEU A 184 -3.16 -11.31 30.55
C LEU A 184 -2.14 -11.23 31.70
N LYS A 185 -0.98 -10.60 31.46
CA LYS A 185 0.03 -10.40 32.51
C LYS A 185 -0.50 -9.55 33.66
N ALA A 186 -1.27 -8.50 33.37
CA ALA A 186 -1.91 -7.68 34.39
C ALA A 186 -2.83 -8.51 35.28
N ARG A 187 -3.61 -9.41 34.67
CA ARG A 187 -4.60 -10.24 35.37
C ARG A 187 -4.03 -11.34 36.25
N ILE A 188 -2.87 -11.89 35.88
CA ILE A 188 -2.23 -12.96 36.66
C ILE A 188 -1.33 -12.40 37.76
N ASN A 189 -0.84 -11.15 37.64
CA ASN A 189 0.12 -10.61 38.59
C ASN A 189 -0.56 -10.23 39.93
N PRO A 190 -0.16 -10.83 41.07
CA PRO A 190 -0.79 -10.54 42.36
C PRO A 190 -0.43 -9.16 42.91
N LYS A 191 0.67 -8.56 42.45
CA LYS A 191 1.16 -7.27 42.94
C LYS A 191 0.52 -6.12 42.16
N PHE A 192 -0.27 -5.30 42.86
CA PHE A 192 -1.01 -4.18 42.27
C PHE A 192 -0.16 -3.26 41.39
N LYS A 193 1.02 -2.82 41.85
CA LYS A 193 1.90 -1.93 41.06
C LYS A 193 2.26 -2.50 39.67
N TYR A 194 2.60 -3.79 39.61
CA TYR A 194 2.95 -4.45 38.35
C TYR A 194 1.71 -4.73 37.51
N SER A 195 0.62 -5.16 38.13
CA SER A 195 -0.68 -5.35 37.46
C SER A 195 -1.15 -4.06 36.79
N PHE A 196 -1.14 -2.94 37.52
CA PHE A 196 -1.49 -1.62 37.00
C PHE A 196 -0.59 -1.19 35.84
N SER A 197 0.73 -1.37 35.97
CA SER A 197 1.68 -1.05 34.89
C SER A 197 1.38 -1.84 33.62
N PHE A 198 1.06 -3.14 33.75
CA PHE A 198 0.69 -3.97 32.60
C PHE A 198 -0.67 -3.58 31.99
N PHE A 199 -1.65 -3.12 32.78
CA PHE A 199 -2.89 -2.56 32.25
C PHE A 199 -2.65 -1.29 31.44
N ILE A 200 -1.76 -0.40 31.90
CA ILE A 200 -1.38 0.80 31.15
C ILE A 200 -0.70 0.43 29.84
N ILE A 201 0.27 -0.50 29.85
CA ILE A 201 0.93 -0.96 28.62
C ILE A 201 -0.09 -1.61 27.67
N SER A 202 -0.99 -2.45 28.19
CA SER A 202 -2.07 -3.04 27.39
C SER A 202 -2.96 -1.99 26.74
N LEU A 203 -3.34 -0.94 27.48
CA LEU A 203 -4.12 0.18 26.95
C LEU A 203 -3.35 0.93 25.85
N LEU A 204 -2.07 1.25 26.08
CA LEU A 204 -1.22 1.94 25.09
C LEU A 204 -1.04 1.12 23.81
N CYS A 205 -0.78 -0.19 23.93
CA CYS A 205 -0.76 -1.09 22.77
C CYS A 205 -2.12 -1.14 22.08
N GLY A 206 -3.21 -1.19 22.84
CA GLY A 206 -4.56 -1.21 22.25
C GLY A 206 -4.87 0.06 21.46
N LEU A 207 -4.53 1.23 22.00
CA LEU A 207 -4.64 2.52 21.31
C LEU A 207 -3.75 2.57 20.07
N ALA A 208 -2.51 2.08 20.16
CA ALA A 208 -1.61 1.98 19.02
C ALA A 208 -2.19 1.10 17.89
N SER A 209 -2.85 0.00 18.24
CA SER A 209 -3.54 -0.88 17.28
C SER A 209 -4.67 -0.14 16.55
N VAL A 210 -5.53 0.57 17.28
CA VAL A 210 -6.65 1.37 16.73
C VAL A 210 -6.15 2.54 15.87
N LEU A 211 -5.09 3.22 16.29
CA LEU A 211 -4.48 4.31 15.52
C LEU A 211 -3.73 3.82 14.27
N THR A 212 -3.52 2.52 14.13
CA THR A 212 -2.90 1.90 12.95
C THR A 212 -3.95 1.51 11.91
N LYS A 213 -5.06 0.88 12.35
CA LYS A 213 -6.14 0.44 11.47
C LYS A 213 -7.44 0.26 12.26
N GLU A 214 -8.55 0.64 11.64
CA GLU A 214 -9.90 0.66 12.21
C GLU A 214 -10.42 -0.71 12.66
N ASN A 215 -9.95 -1.82 12.05
CA ASN A 215 -10.37 -3.16 12.42
C ASN A 215 -9.98 -3.55 13.87
N ALA A 216 -9.00 -2.87 14.46
CA ALA A 216 -8.62 -3.05 15.86
C ALA A 216 -9.69 -2.59 16.87
N ALA A 217 -10.77 -1.92 16.42
CA ALA A 217 -11.88 -1.56 17.29
C ALA A 217 -12.58 -2.79 17.94
N MET A 218 -12.33 -4.01 17.44
CA MET A 218 -12.78 -5.26 18.06
C MET A 218 -11.96 -5.72 19.28
N LEU A 219 -10.86 -5.02 19.61
CA LEU A 219 -9.98 -5.37 20.73
C LEU A 219 -10.69 -5.42 22.09
N PRO A 220 -11.50 -4.40 22.49
CA PRO A 220 -12.21 -4.47 23.76
C PRO A 220 -13.15 -5.69 23.84
N ALA A 221 -13.85 -6.01 22.75
CA ALA A 221 -14.70 -7.19 22.67
C ALA A 221 -13.88 -8.49 22.80
N SER A 222 -12.72 -8.57 22.14
CA SER A 222 -11.82 -9.72 22.28
C SER A 222 -11.29 -9.89 23.70
N ILE A 223 -10.92 -8.81 24.39
CA ILE A 223 -10.46 -8.84 25.79
C ILE A 223 -11.58 -9.29 26.73
N LEU A 224 -12.80 -8.76 26.56
CA LEU A 224 -13.95 -9.15 27.39
C LEU A 224 -14.32 -10.63 27.20
N LEU A 225 -14.32 -11.11 25.95
CA LEU A 225 -14.57 -12.51 25.65
C LEU A 225 -13.44 -13.41 26.15
N PHE A 226 -12.18 -12.98 26.03
CA PHE A 226 -11.03 -13.69 26.57
C PHE A 226 -11.18 -13.89 28.09
N ASP A 227 -11.52 -12.82 28.81
CA ASP A 227 -11.74 -12.87 30.25
C ASP A 227 -12.93 -13.76 30.62
N LEU A 228 -14.07 -13.61 29.93
CA LEU A 228 -15.26 -14.43 30.16
C LEU A 228 -15.00 -15.93 29.90
N PHE A 229 -14.33 -16.28 28.81
CA PHE A 229 -14.11 -17.67 28.41
C PHE A 229 -13.00 -18.32 29.24
N LEU A 230 -11.87 -17.65 29.43
CA LEU A 230 -10.64 -18.27 29.90
C LEU A 230 -10.22 -17.90 31.33
N ILE A 231 -10.74 -16.81 31.91
CA ILE A 231 -10.38 -16.38 33.27
C ILE A 231 -11.56 -16.51 34.23
N ALA A 232 -12.64 -15.76 34.01
CA ALA A 232 -13.83 -15.77 34.88
C ALA A 232 -14.67 -17.05 34.70
N GLY A 233 -14.78 -17.54 33.47
CA GLY A 233 -15.58 -18.70 33.11
C GLY A 233 -17.05 -18.35 32.80
N ILE A 234 -17.67 -19.19 31.97
CA ILE A 234 -19.01 -18.96 31.42
C ILE A 234 -20.09 -19.45 32.40
N THR A 235 -20.47 -18.57 33.32
CA THR A 235 -21.62 -18.74 34.23
C THR A 235 -22.68 -17.68 33.93
N ARG A 236 -23.95 -17.93 34.30
CA ARG A 236 -25.04 -16.95 34.11
C ARG A 236 -24.69 -15.58 34.74
N GLN A 237 -24.12 -15.61 35.94
CA GLN A 237 -23.72 -14.40 36.67
C GLN A 237 -22.60 -13.64 35.94
N ASN A 238 -21.55 -14.34 35.48
CA ASN A 238 -20.47 -13.72 34.73
C ASN A 238 -20.96 -13.16 33.40
N VAL A 239 -21.77 -13.90 32.63
CA VAL A 239 -22.33 -13.41 31.37
C VAL A 239 -23.09 -12.10 31.58
N ILE A 240 -23.96 -12.02 32.60
CA ILE A 240 -24.69 -10.78 32.94
C ILE A 240 -23.70 -9.67 33.34
N LYS A 241 -22.70 -9.97 34.15
CA LYS A 241 -21.66 -9.00 34.57
C LYS A 241 -20.93 -8.42 33.37
N TYR A 242 -20.41 -9.26 32.48
CA TYR A 242 -19.67 -8.81 31.30
C TYR A 242 -20.57 -8.11 30.28
N ALA A 243 -21.83 -8.52 30.14
CA ALA A 243 -22.80 -7.79 29.32
C ALA A 243 -23.04 -6.36 29.86
N LYS A 244 -23.15 -6.19 31.19
CA LYS A 244 -23.25 -4.86 31.81
C LYS A 244 -21.99 -4.01 31.62
N ILE A 245 -20.80 -4.63 31.73
CA ILE A 245 -19.52 -3.95 31.48
C ILE A 245 -19.39 -3.52 30.01
N ALA A 246 -19.84 -4.37 29.08
CA ALA A 246 -19.81 -4.10 27.65
C ALA A 246 -20.84 -3.05 27.22
N PHE A 247 -21.97 -2.93 27.94
CA PHE A 247 -23.08 -2.07 27.55
C PHE A 247 -22.69 -0.60 27.39
N LEU A 248 -22.03 -0.01 28.39
CA LEU A 248 -21.70 1.42 28.37
C LEU A 248 -20.69 1.78 27.27
N PRO A 249 -19.54 1.07 27.12
CA PRO A 249 -18.62 1.31 26.00
C PRO A 249 -19.27 1.08 24.63
N LEU A 250 -20.08 0.04 24.47
CA LEU A 250 -20.77 -0.24 23.21
C LEU A 250 -21.77 0.86 22.87
N LEU A 251 -22.54 1.33 23.86
CA LEU A 251 -23.46 2.45 23.69
C LEU A 251 -22.72 3.73 23.29
N ILE A 252 -21.59 4.04 23.93
CA ILE A 252 -20.75 5.20 23.58
C ILE A 252 -20.23 5.08 22.16
N ILE A 253 -19.73 3.91 21.74
CA ILE A 253 -19.26 3.70 20.37
C ILE A 253 -20.39 3.86 19.36
N LEU A 254 -21.58 3.32 19.65
CA LEU A 254 -22.76 3.47 18.79
C LEU A 254 -23.22 4.93 18.69
N LEU A 255 -23.21 5.68 19.80
CA LEU A 255 -23.56 7.10 19.82
C LEU A 255 -22.54 7.95 19.07
N ILE A 256 -21.23 7.72 19.28
CA ILE A 256 -20.17 8.38 18.52
C ILE A 256 -20.30 8.01 17.04
N GLY A 257 -20.53 6.74 16.73
CA GLY A 257 -20.79 6.27 15.37
C GLY A 257 -21.97 7.01 14.74
N PHE A 258 -23.10 7.12 15.43
CA PHE A 258 -24.29 7.80 14.91
C PHE A 258 -24.08 9.32 14.72
N ILE A 259 -23.29 9.96 15.57
CA ILE A 259 -23.02 11.40 15.50
C ILE A 259 -21.97 11.73 14.41
N TYR A 260 -20.94 10.90 14.26
CA TYR A 260 -19.77 11.20 13.42
C TYR A 260 -19.72 10.44 12.10
N VAL A 261 -20.46 9.33 11.97
CA VAL A 261 -20.59 8.59 10.71
C VAL A 261 -21.81 9.12 9.99
N ASP A 262 -21.54 9.84 8.90
CA ASP A 262 -22.58 10.19 7.96
C ASP A 262 -22.95 8.95 7.13
N PHE A 263 -24.05 8.30 7.51
CA PHE A 263 -24.55 7.12 6.80
C PHE A 263 -24.92 7.42 5.34
N SER A 264 -25.17 8.68 4.99
CA SER A 264 -25.40 9.06 3.59
C SER A 264 -24.12 8.96 2.76
N ASN A 265 -22.97 9.38 3.31
CA ASN A 265 -21.67 9.22 2.66
C ASN A 265 -21.30 7.75 2.44
N ILE A 266 -21.64 6.85 3.37
CA ILE A 266 -21.41 5.41 3.17
C ILE A 266 -22.16 4.88 1.94
N LEU A 267 -23.42 5.30 1.75
CA LEU A 267 -24.22 4.90 0.58
C LEU A 267 -23.70 5.54 -0.72
N ASP A 268 -23.19 6.77 -0.64
CA ASP A 268 -22.58 7.44 -1.78
C ASP A 268 -21.29 6.76 -2.24
N GLU A 269 -20.47 6.25 -1.32
CA GLU A 269 -19.28 5.45 -1.64
C GLU A 269 -19.59 4.11 -2.34
N TYR A 270 -20.82 3.60 -2.27
CA TYR A 270 -21.24 2.45 -3.07
C TYR A 270 -21.56 2.81 -4.53
N LYS A 271 -21.80 4.09 -4.87
CA LYS A 271 -22.13 4.50 -6.25
C LYS A 271 -20.98 4.26 -7.22
N ILE A 272 -19.74 4.29 -6.73
CA ILE A 272 -18.53 4.00 -7.52
C ILE A 272 -18.22 2.50 -7.61
N ARG A 273 -18.89 1.65 -6.82
CA ARG A 273 -18.67 0.20 -6.78
C ARG A 273 -19.59 -0.52 -7.76
N ASP A 274 -19.15 -1.68 -8.22
CA ASP A 274 -19.94 -2.58 -9.07
C ASP A 274 -20.91 -3.49 -8.27
N PHE A 275 -20.99 -3.30 -6.96
CA PHE A 275 -21.89 -4.01 -6.06
C PHE A 275 -22.56 -3.07 -5.06
N THR A 276 -23.74 -3.45 -4.59
CA THR A 276 -24.46 -2.76 -3.51
C THR A 276 -24.03 -3.24 -2.13
N MET A 277 -24.39 -2.49 -1.09
CA MET A 277 -24.19 -2.87 0.31
C MET A 277 -24.76 -4.26 0.64
N LEU A 278 -25.98 -4.55 0.18
CA LEU A 278 -26.60 -5.87 0.40
C LEU A 278 -25.82 -6.97 -0.30
N GLN A 279 -25.44 -6.74 -1.55
CA GLN A 279 -24.65 -7.71 -2.32
C GLN A 279 -23.32 -8.00 -1.65
N ARG A 280 -22.66 -6.97 -1.09
CA ARG A 280 -21.46 -7.14 -0.27
C ARG A 280 -21.73 -8.04 0.94
N VAL A 281 -22.64 -7.65 1.83
CA VAL A 281 -22.91 -8.37 3.09
C VAL A 281 -23.27 -9.83 2.81
N MET A 282 -24.10 -10.09 1.80
CA MET A 282 -24.51 -11.44 1.42
C MET A 282 -23.40 -12.26 0.75
N THR A 283 -22.34 -11.62 0.24
CA THR A 283 -21.17 -12.28 -0.34
C THR A 283 -20.13 -12.65 0.74
N GLN A 284 -20.02 -11.87 1.81
CA GLN A 284 -18.99 -12.04 2.85
C GLN A 284 -18.95 -13.42 3.53
N PRO A 285 -20.08 -14.13 3.79
CA PRO A 285 -20.02 -15.51 4.28
C PRO A 285 -19.19 -16.44 3.40
N ARG A 286 -19.32 -16.32 2.07
CA ARG A 286 -18.52 -17.11 1.12
C ARG A 286 -17.05 -16.70 1.14
N VAL A 287 -16.78 -15.40 1.29
CA VAL A 287 -15.40 -14.87 1.43
C VAL A 287 -14.72 -15.40 2.70
N ILE A 288 -15.42 -15.41 3.84
CA ILE A 288 -14.88 -15.91 5.11
C ILE A 288 -14.58 -17.41 5.04
N LEU A 289 -15.45 -18.22 4.42
CA LEU A 289 -15.17 -19.63 4.19
C LEU A 289 -14.03 -19.84 3.19
N PHE A 290 -13.95 -19.00 2.16
CA PHE A 290 -12.82 -19.01 1.24
C PHE A 290 -11.51 -18.71 1.96
N TYR A 291 -11.48 -17.73 2.87
CA TYR A 291 -10.32 -17.48 3.73
C TYR A 291 -9.93 -18.68 4.59
N LEU A 292 -10.88 -19.34 5.26
CA LEU A 292 -10.61 -20.58 5.99
C LEU A 292 -9.99 -21.64 5.07
N SER A 293 -10.50 -21.75 3.84
CA SER A 293 -9.93 -22.67 2.86
C SER A 293 -8.51 -22.28 2.44
N LEU A 294 -8.15 -21.00 2.40
CA LEU A 294 -6.79 -20.56 2.11
C LEU A 294 -5.84 -20.81 3.29
N LEU A 295 -6.33 -20.70 4.52
CA LEU A 295 -5.56 -20.94 5.75
C LEU A 295 -5.29 -22.43 6.02
N PHE A 296 -6.20 -23.33 5.62
CA PHE A 296 -6.00 -24.77 5.80
C PHE A 296 -5.49 -25.49 4.55
N TYR A 297 -5.49 -24.82 3.39
CA TYR A 297 -4.98 -25.36 2.13
C TYR A 297 -4.22 -24.29 1.32
N PRO A 298 -3.05 -23.84 1.83
CA PRO A 298 -2.32 -22.68 1.33
C PRO A 298 -1.42 -22.97 0.12
N ILE A 299 -1.98 -23.56 -0.95
CA ILE A 299 -1.20 -23.84 -2.18
C ILE A 299 -0.96 -22.56 -2.97
N GLY A 300 0.28 -22.37 -3.46
CA GLY A 300 0.69 -21.19 -4.24
C GLY A 300 -0.20 -20.85 -5.44
N LEU A 301 -0.75 -21.85 -6.13
CA LEU A 301 -1.68 -21.65 -7.25
C LEU A 301 -3.00 -20.96 -6.86
N ARG A 302 -3.41 -21.04 -5.59
CA ARG A 302 -4.64 -20.43 -5.06
C ARG A 302 -4.42 -19.03 -4.47
N LEU A 303 -3.16 -18.67 -4.25
CA LEU A 303 -2.75 -17.43 -3.64
C LEU A 303 -2.50 -16.40 -4.73
N THR A 304 -3.20 -15.27 -4.68
CA THR A 304 -3.12 -14.21 -5.69
C THR A 304 -3.35 -12.85 -5.02
N PHE A 305 -2.91 -11.76 -5.65
CA PHE A 305 -3.04 -10.43 -5.06
C PHE A 305 -4.49 -9.90 -5.16
N LEU A 306 -5.12 -10.10 -6.32
CA LEU A 306 -6.55 -9.83 -6.56
C LEU A 306 -7.30 -11.11 -6.89
N TYR A 307 -8.49 -11.26 -6.30
CA TYR A 307 -9.36 -12.42 -6.51
C TYR A 307 -10.60 -12.04 -7.30
N ASP A 308 -10.96 -12.90 -8.26
CA ASP A 308 -12.27 -12.84 -8.90
C ASP A 308 -13.30 -13.63 -8.08
N ILE A 309 -14.28 -12.92 -7.50
CA ILE A 309 -15.34 -13.53 -6.70
C ILE A 309 -16.70 -13.16 -7.29
N ASN A 310 -17.52 -14.19 -7.48
CA ASN A 310 -18.92 -14.04 -7.87
C ASN A 310 -19.71 -13.30 -6.78
N VAL A 311 -20.12 -12.07 -7.05
CA VAL A 311 -20.97 -11.26 -6.18
C VAL A 311 -22.38 -11.86 -6.08
N PHE A 312 -23.00 -11.74 -4.92
CA PHE A 312 -24.38 -12.13 -4.66
C PHE A 312 -25.35 -11.46 -5.66
N ARG A 313 -26.25 -12.25 -6.24
CA ARG A 313 -27.37 -11.77 -7.07
C ARG A 313 -28.71 -12.18 -6.50
N SER A 314 -28.81 -13.40 -5.98
CA SER A 314 -29.98 -13.92 -5.28
C SER A 314 -29.56 -15.00 -4.27
N LEU A 315 -30.49 -15.44 -3.42
CA LEU A 315 -30.20 -16.46 -2.39
C LEU A 315 -29.68 -17.80 -2.96
N LEU A 316 -30.03 -18.11 -4.22
CA LEU A 316 -29.57 -19.31 -4.93
C LEU A 316 -28.48 -19.01 -5.97
N GLN A 317 -28.09 -17.74 -6.15
CA GLN A 317 -27.07 -17.32 -7.11
C GLN A 317 -26.07 -16.35 -6.47
N PRO A 318 -24.86 -16.83 -6.14
CA PRO A 318 -24.38 -18.22 -6.25
C PRO A 318 -25.06 -19.18 -5.25
N TRP A 319 -25.22 -20.44 -5.63
CA TRP A 319 -25.89 -21.47 -4.81
C TRP A 319 -25.20 -21.70 -3.48
N THR A 320 -23.90 -21.39 -3.40
CA THR A 320 -23.09 -21.49 -2.18
C THR A 320 -23.43 -20.44 -1.13
N THR A 321 -24.29 -19.44 -1.42
CA THR A 321 -24.63 -18.35 -0.48
C THR A 321 -25.33 -18.88 0.77
N ILE A 322 -26.47 -19.57 0.62
CA ILE A 322 -27.21 -20.13 1.77
C ILE A 322 -26.36 -21.16 2.53
N PRO A 323 -25.72 -22.17 1.90
CA PRO A 323 -24.85 -23.11 2.60
C PRO A 323 -23.75 -22.42 3.41
N SER A 324 -23.16 -21.34 2.89
CA SER A 324 -22.11 -20.61 3.59
C SER A 324 -22.62 -19.90 4.84
N ILE A 325 -23.79 -19.26 4.74
CA ILE A 325 -24.45 -18.62 5.90
C ILE A 325 -24.77 -19.69 6.96
N LEU A 326 -25.40 -20.78 6.56
CA LEU A 326 -25.78 -21.86 7.47
C LEU A 326 -24.56 -22.51 8.13
N LEU A 327 -23.47 -22.71 7.38
CA LEU A 327 -22.24 -23.28 7.92
C LEU A 327 -21.57 -22.35 8.93
N ILE A 328 -21.50 -21.04 8.66
CA ILE A 328 -20.95 -20.08 9.63
C ILE A 328 -21.82 -20.04 10.89
N LEU A 329 -23.14 -19.98 10.74
CA LEU A 329 -24.06 -20.02 11.89
C LEU A 329 -23.89 -21.31 12.69
N PHE A 330 -23.77 -22.46 12.02
CA PHE A 330 -23.51 -23.74 12.66
C PHE A 330 -22.19 -23.72 13.45
N ILE A 331 -21.09 -23.24 12.85
CA ILE A 331 -19.77 -23.16 13.52
C ILE A 331 -19.84 -22.26 14.76
N ILE A 332 -20.51 -21.10 14.67
CA ILE A 332 -20.65 -20.16 15.79
C ILE A 332 -21.52 -20.75 16.91
N ILE A 333 -22.68 -21.33 16.55
CA ILE A 333 -23.58 -21.97 17.52
C ILE A 333 -22.88 -23.15 18.19
N PHE A 334 -22.16 -23.97 17.42
CA PHE A 334 -21.36 -25.07 17.94
C PHE A 334 -20.29 -24.57 18.91
N ALA A 335 -19.53 -23.53 18.54
CA ALA A 335 -18.53 -22.92 19.42
C ALA A 335 -19.14 -22.44 20.74
N ILE A 336 -20.31 -21.80 20.71
CA ILE A 336 -21.04 -21.37 21.92
C ILE A 336 -21.50 -22.58 22.74
N TYR A 337 -22.02 -23.62 22.09
CA TYR A 337 -22.47 -24.87 22.74
C TYR A 337 -21.34 -25.56 23.51
N ILE A 338 -20.15 -25.68 22.90
CA ILE A 338 -18.99 -26.31 23.54
C ILE A 338 -18.25 -25.38 24.52
N ALA A 339 -18.60 -24.09 24.60
CA ALA A 339 -17.83 -23.08 25.33
C ALA A 339 -17.63 -23.35 26.82
N ARG A 340 -18.57 -24.03 27.48
CA ARG A 340 -18.40 -24.43 28.89
C ARG A 340 -17.44 -25.60 29.08
N LYS A 341 -17.37 -26.51 28.10
CA LYS A 341 -16.55 -27.74 28.15
C LYS A 341 -15.15 -27.53 27.57
N ARG A 342 -15.04 -26.77 26.48
CA ARG A 342 -13.80 -26.50 25.74
C ARG A 342 -13.65 -24.99 25.48
N PRO A 343 -13.50 -24.17 26.55
CA PRO A 343 -13.51 -22.70 26.42
C PRO A 343 -12.42 -22.15 25.51
N LEU A 344 -11.25 -22.79 25.46
CA LEU A 344 -10.14 -22.38 24.59
C LEU A 344 -10.50 -22.50 23.11
N ILE A 345 -11.00 -23.66 22.68
CA ILE A 345 -11.39 -23.91 21.29
C ILE A 345 -12.50 -22.94 20.87
N SER A 346 -13.52 -22.78 21.72
CA SER A 346 -14.61 -21.84 21.45
C SER A 346 -14.13 -20.40 21.32
N PHE A 347 -13.19 -19.98 22.18
CA PHE A 347 -12.62 -18.64 22.08
C PHE A 347 -11.84 -18.46 20.77
N CYS A 348 -11.05 -19.44 20.33
CA CYS A 348 -10.31 -19.37 19.07
C CYS A 348 -11.25 -19.21 17.86
N ILE A 349 -12.35 -19.97 17.82
CA ILE A 349 -13.36 -19.88 16.76
C ILE A 349 -14.05 -18.51 16.78
N ILE A 350 -14.54 -18.07 17.94
CA ILE A 350 -15.22 -16.78 18.08
C ILE A 350 -14.28 -15.62 17.75
N PHE A 351 -13.01 -15.71 18.15
CA PHE A 351 -11.99 -14.71 17.83
C PHE A 351 -11.80 -14.51 16.33
N PHE A 352 -11.79 -15.61 15.55
CA PHE A 352 -11.65 -15.55 14.09
C PHE A 352 -12.82 -14.80 13.43
N PHE A 353 -14.07 -15.11 13.81
CA PHE A 353 -15.24 -14.43 13.23
C PHE A 353 -15.39 -13.01 13.74
N LEU A 354 -15.12 -12.76 15.02
CA LEU A 354 -15.19 -11.44 15.63
C LEU A 354 -14.30 -10.42 14.91
N ASN A 355 -13.05 -10.80 14.63
CA ASN A 355 -12.09 -9.90 14.01
C ASN A 355 -12.32 -9.71 12.50
N HIS A 356 -13.21 -10.50 11.88
CA HIS A 356 -13.69 -10.26 10.52
C HIS A 356 -14.93 -9.35 10.45
N LEU A 357 -15.56 -9.02 11.59
CA LEU A 357 -16.83 -8.29 11.58
C LEU A 357 -16.73 -6.93 10.89
N ILE A 358 -15.69 -6.13 11.18
CA ILE A 358 -15.57 -4.79 10.59
C ILE A 358 -15.33 -4.87 9.09
N GLU A 359 -14.29 -5.57 8.65
CA GLU A 359 -13.91 -5.63 7.24
C GLU A 359 -14.92 -6.45 6.40
N GLY A 360 -15.70 -7.34 7.02
CA GLY A 360 -16.79 -8.10 6.41
C GLY A 360 -18.19 -7.48 6.57
N SER A 361 -18.29 -6.22 6.99
CA SER A 361 -19.58 -5.54 7.20
C SER A 361 -20.03 -4.67 6.02
N ILE A 362 -20.88 -3.68 6.33
CA ILE A 362 -21.48 -2.71 5.41
C ILE A 362 -20.51 -1.65 4.89
N PHE A 363 -19.26 -1.58 5.37
CA PHE A 363 -18.30 -0.61 4.87
C PHE A 363 -17.94 -0.90 3.40
N PRO A 364 -17.90 0.12 2.52
CA PRO A 364 -17.74 0.01 1.06
C PRO A 364 -16.29 -0.29 0.63
N LEU A 365 -15.70 -1.30 1.28
CA LEU A 365 -14.38 -1.83 0.98
C LEU A 365 -14.45 -2.83 -0.17
N GLU A 366 -13.30 -3.15 -0.75
CA GLU A 366 -13.16 -4.23 -1.74
C GLU A 366 -13.68 -5.58 -1.18
N MET A 367 -14.15 -6.46 -2.06
CA MET A 367 -14.83 -7.69 -1.65
C MET A 367 -13.93 -8.61 -0.81
N ILE A 368 -12.68 -8.75 -1.22
CA ILE A 368 -11.72 -9.72 -0.67
C ILE A 368 -10.29 -9.18 -0.74
N TYR A 369 -9.52 -9.42 0.32
CA TYR A 369 -8.07 -9.26 0.35
C TYR A 369 -7.46 -10.19 1.40
N GLU A 370 -6.34 -10.84 1.07
CA GLU A 370 -5.73 -11.82 1.97
C GLU A 370 -5.23 -11.21 3.29
N HIS A 371 -4.64 -10.02 3.26
CA HIS A 371 -4.07 -9.35 4.44
C HIS A 371 -5.08 -9.13 5.57
N ARG A 372 -6.39 -9.17 5.27
CA ARG A 372 -7.48 -9.12 6.26
C ARG A 372 -7.47 -10.30 7.23
N ASN A 373 -6.86 -11.43 6.84
CA ASN A 373 -6.75 -12.62 7.67
C ASN A 373 -5.63 -12.55 8.71
N TYR A 374 -4.72 -11.58 8.61
CA TYR A 374 -3.52 -11.54 9.43
C TYR A 374 -3.84 -11.56 10.93
N LEU A 375 -4.74 -10.68 11.39
CA LEU A 375 -5.19 -10.64 12.78
C LEU A 375 -6.17 -11.79 13.13
N PRO A 376 -7.28 -12.01 12.39
CA PRO A 376 -8.27 -13.03 12.75
C PRO A 376 -7.73 -14.46 12.90
N SER A 377 -6.71 -14.82 12.11
CA SER A 377 -6.15 -16.18 12.08
C SER A 377 -5.18 -16.48 13.23
N MET A 378 -4.75 -15.49 14.02
CA MET A 378 -3.68 -15.64 15.03
C MET A 378 -3.90 -16.81 16.00
N LEU A 379 -5.15 -17.08 16.38
CA LEU A 379 -5.50 -18.14 17.33
C LEU A 379 -6.06 -19.40 16.65
N LEU A 380 -6.22 -19.38 15.32
CA LEU A 380 -6.88 -20.44 14.57
C LEU A 380 -6.11 -21.77 14.57
N PHE A 381 -4.78 -21.72 14.70
CA PHE A 381 -3.92 -22.90 14.71
C PHE A 381 -3.76 -23.54 16.11
N ILE A 382 -4.32 -22.95 17.17
CA ILE A 382 -4.26 -23.53 18.53
C ILE A 382 -5.00 -24.87 18.61
N PRO A 383 -6.26 -25.00 18.15
CA PRO A 383 -6.95 -26.29 18.15
C PRO A 383 -6.24 -27.36 17.30
N ILE A 384 -5.58 -26.97 16.21
CA ILE A 384 -4.79 -27.90 15.38
C ILE A 384 -3.56 -28.38 16.15
N ALA A 385 -2.82 -27.48 16.78
CA ALA A 385 -1.68 -27.83 17.61
C ALA A 385 -2.09 -28.71 18.81
N GLU A 386 -3.23 -28.42 19.45
CA GLU A 386 -3.79 -29.28 20.50
C GLU A 386 -4.08 -30.70 19.98
N PHE A 387 -4.72 -30.81 18.81
CA PHE A 387 -5.02 -32.11 18.20
C PHE A 387 -3.76 -32.90 17.85
N ILE A 388 -2.75 -32.24 17.27
CA ILE A 388 -1.46 -32.87 16.95
C ILE A 388 -0.81 -33.46 18.21
N ILE A 389 -0.78 -32.69 19.30
CA ILE A 389 -0.19 -33.16 20.57
C ILE A 389 -1.01 -34.31 21.16
N TYR A 390 -2.34 -34.24 21.08
CA TYR A 390 -3.21 -35.34 21.48
C TYR A 390 -2.92 -36.64 20.70
N VAL A 391 -2.71 -36.56 19.38
CA VAL A 391 -2.35 -37.74 18.56
C VAL A 391 -0.98 -38.30 18.98
N ILE A 392 0.02 -37.44 19.20
CA ILE A 392 1.36 -37.87 19.65
C ILE A 392 1.30 -38.59 21.01
N ASP A 393 0.46 -38.10 21.92
CA ASP A 393 0.27 -38.67 23.26
C ASP A 393 -0.52 -40.00 23.21
N TYR A 394 -1.61 -40.05 22.43
CA TYR A 394 -2.43 -41.25 22.23
C TYR A 394 -1.60 -42.41 21.66
N PHE A 395 -0.70 -42.13 20.72
CA PHE A 395 0.23 -43.11 20.14
C PHE A 395 1.60 -43.13 20.82
N SER A 396 1.69 -42.75 22.10
CA SER A 396 2.96 -42.72 22.85
C SER A 396 3.71 -44.05 22.92
N TYR A 397 2.98 -45.17 22.81
CA TYR A 397 3.53 -46.52 22.75
C TYR A 397 4.21 -46.86 21.40
N ASN A 398 3.95 -46.10 20.33
CA ASN A 398 4.47 -46.38 18.98
C ASN A 398 5.34 -45.22 18.46
N LYS A 399 6.66 -45.38 18.58
CA LYS A 399 7.64 -44.38 18.15
C LYS A 399 7.60 -44.07 16.66
N ILE A 400 7.19 -45.03 15.82
CA ILE A 400 7.09 -44.82 14.37
C ILE A 400 5.99 -43.80 14.07
N ILE A 401 4.82 -43.89 14.73
CA ILE A 401 3.73 -42.94 14.53
C ILE A 401 4.13 -41.54 15.02
N GLN A 402 4.78 -41.44 16.19
CA GLN A 402 5.29 -40.15 16.69
C GLN A 402 6.28 -39.50 15.71
N PHE A 403 7.18 -40.29 15.13
CA PHE A 403 8.12 -39.83 14.11
C PHE A 403 7.40 -39.38 12.84
N ILE A 404 6.42 -40.15 12.35
CA ILE A 404 5.63 -39.78 11.16
C ILE A 404 4.89 -38.45 11.38
N VAL A 405 4.25 -38.26 12.55
CA VAL A 405 3.56 -37.01 12.87
C VAL A 405 4.54 -35.84 12.94
N ALA A 406 5.68 -36.01 13.62
CA ALA A 406 6.71 -34.97 13.70
C ALA A 406 7.27 -34.62 12.31
N LEU A 407 7.58 -35.62 11.48
CA LEU A 407 8.03 -35.44 10.11
C LEU A 407 6.98 -34.72 9.27
N GLY A 408 5.69 -35.07 9.42
CA GLY A 408 4.58 -34.39 8.76
C GLY A 408 4.51 -32.91 9.11
N ILE A 409 4.68 -32.54 10.37
CA ILE A 409 4.74 -31.12 10.80
C ILE A 409 5.90 -30.41 10.12
N VAL A 410 7.10 -31.01 10.12
CA VAL A 410 8.28 -30.41 9.48
C VAL A 410 8.05 -30.23 7.98
N ILE A 411 7.51 -31.24 7.29
CA ILE A 411 7.20 -31.15 5.85
C ILE A 411 6.21 -30.03 5.57
N THR A 412 5.14 -29.91 6.37
CA THR A 412 4.15 -28.83 6.17
C THR A 412 4.76 -27.46 6.42
N LEU A 413 5.52 -27.26 7.50
CA LEU A 413 6.18 -25.98 7.79
C LEU A 413 7.21 -25.59 6.74
N VAL A 414 8.00 -26.56 6.25
CA VAL A 414 8.96 -26.34 5.15
C VAL A 414 8.23 -26.03 3.85
N GLY A 415 7.13 -26.73 3.55
CA GLY A 415 6.30 -26.46 2.38
C GLY A 415 5.66 -25.07 2.42
N GLU A 416 5.08 -24.66 3.54
CA GLU A 416 4.54 -23.30 3.71
C GLU A 416 5.64 -22.24 3.62
N GLY A 417 6.82 -22.51 4.17
CA GLY A 417 8.00 -21.65 4.06
C GLY A 417 8.49 -21.50 2.62
N ASP A 418 8.54 -22.59 1.85
CA ASP A 418 8.89 -22.56 0.42
C ASP A 418 7.87 -21.77 -0.41
N ILE A 419 6.57 -21.99 -0.18
CA ILE A 419 5.50 -21.22 -0.84
C ILE A 419 5.63 -19.74 -0.49
N THR A 420 5.92 -19.40 0.77
CA THR A 420 6.16 -18.01 1.20
C THR A 420 7.35 -17.39 0.48
N TYR A 421 8.48 -18.09 0.44
CA TYR A 421 9.69 -17.63 -0.26
C TYR A 421 9.44 -17.42 -1.76
N ASN A 422 8.82 -18.38 -2.44
CA ASN A 422 8.50 -18.27 -3.86
C ASN A 422 7.51 -17.14 -4.14
N ARG A 423 6.53 -16.95 -3.25
CA ARG A 423 5.55 -15.87 -3.39
C ARG A 423 6.15 -14.50 -3.12
N ASN A 424 7.10 -14.37 -2.20
CA ASN A 424 7.86 -13.14 -2.01
C ASN A 424 8.55 -12.70 -3.30
N LYS A 425 9.11 -13.64 -4.08
CA LYS A 425 9.70 -13.34 -5.40
C LYS A 425 8.69 -12.76 -6.38
N ILE A 426 7.46 -13.30 -6.42
CA ILE A 426 6.39 -12.80 -7.30
C ILE A 426 5.96 -11.39 -6.89
N VAL A 427 5.77 -11.15 -5.60
CA VAL A 427 5.34 -9.86 -5.06
C VAL A 427 6.48 -8.84 -5.03
N SER A 428 7.72 -9.21 -5.32
CA SER A 428 8.86 -8.29 -5.34
C SER A 428 9.06 -7.58 -6.68
N ASP A 429 8.33 -7.97 -7.74
CA ASP A 429 8.45 -7.40 -9.09
C ASP A 429 7.05 -7.09 -9.64
N ASP A 430 6.85 -5.85 -10.12
CA ASP A 430 5.50 -5.38 -10.50
C ASP A 430 4.97 -6.15 -11.72
N PHE A 431 5.84 -6.55 -12.65
CA PHE A 431 5.42 -7.33 -13.81
C PHE A 431 5.05 -8.76 -13.41
N LEU A 432 5.88 -9.44 -12.61
CA LEU A 432 5.58 -10.79 -12.12
C LEU A 432 4.29 -10.83 -11.30
N LEU A 433 4.06 -9.82 -10.46
CA LEU A 433 2.85 -9.68 -9.67
C LEU A 433 1.59 -9.67 -10.55
N TRP A 434 1.52 -8.77 -11.54
CA TRP A 434 0.33 -8.66 -12.38
C TRP A 434 0.20 -9.82 -13.38
N PHE A 435 1.32 -10.38 -13.84
CA PHE A 435 1.31 -11.55 -14.70
C PHE A 435 0.76 -12.78 -13.97
N ASP A 436 1.25 -13.08 -12.76
CA ASP A 436 0.71 -14.14 -11.89
C ASP A 436 -0.80 -13.94 -11.64
N ASN A 437 -1.20 -12.69 -11.43
CA ASN A 437 -2.60 -12.36 -11.20
C ASN A 437 -3.49 -12.55 -12.45
N ILE A 438 -2.96 -12.31 -13.66
CA ILE A 438 -3.65 -12.59 -14.93
C ILE A 438 -3.81 -14.10 -15.12
N GLU A 439 -2.78 -14.89 -14.84
CA GLU A 439 -2.85 -16.35 -14.97
C GLU A 439 -3.91 -16.95 -14.04
N LYS A 440 -3.98 -16.45 -12.79
CA LYS A 440 -4.91 -16.96 -11.77
C LYS A 440 -6.30 -16.32 -11.80
N SER A 441 -6.45 -15.12 -12.36
CA SER A 441 -7.71 -14.37 -12.42
C SER A 441 -7.85 -13.61 -13.74
N PRO A 442 -7.94 -14.31 -14.88
CA PRO A 442 -7.89 -13.71 -16.22
C PRO A 442 -9.11 -12.86 -16.59
N ALA A 443 -10.18 -12.91 -15.80
CA ALA A 443 -11.41 -12.17 -16.04
C ALA A 443 -11.41 -10.76 -15.39
N LEU A 444 -10.40 -10.43 -14.60
CA LEU A 444 -10.28 -9.11 -13.98
C LEU A 444 -9.65 -8.10 -14.94
N SER A 445 -10.25 -6.91 -15.06
CA SER A 445 -9.70 -5.86 -15.91
C SER A 445 -8.46 -5.19 -15.32
N ARG A 446 -8.37 -5.10 -13.98
CA ARG A 446 -7.30 -4.35 -13.29
C ARG A 446 -5.89 -4.95 -13.52
N PRO A 447 -5.66 -6.27 -13.45
CA PRO A 447 -4.37 -6.87 -13.81
C PRO A 447 -3.93 -6.59 -15.25
N HIS A 448 -4.86 -6.66 -16.21
CA HIS A 448 -4.61 -6.31 -17.62
C HIS A 448 -4.27 -4.82 -17.80
N ALA A 449 -4.99 -3.92 -17.12
CA ALA A 449 -4.70 -2.50 -17.09
C ALA A 449 -3.29 -2.21 -16.54
N ASN A 450 -2.91 -2.82 -15.42
CA ASN A 450 -1.59 -2.62 -14.83
C ASN A 450 -0.47 -3.21 -15.70
N THR A 451 -0.68 -4.38 -16.30
CA THR A 451 0.27 -4.99 -17.24
C THR A 451 0.45 -4.14 -18.50
N GLY A 452 -0.64 -3.57 -19.02
CA GLY A 452 -0.58 -2.62 -20.14
C GLY A 452 0.22 -1.36 -19.81
N ARG A 453 0.09 -0.83 -18.59
CA ARG A 453 0.93 0.28 -18.08
C ARG A 453 2.40 -0.10 -18.06
N ILE A 454 2.73 -1.30 -17.59
CA ILE A 454 4.12 -1.79 -17.57
C ILE A 454 4.68 -1.90 -18.98
N TYR A 455 3.97 -2.53 -19.93
CA TYR A 455 4.40 -2.59 -21.32
C TYR A 455 4.60 -1.19 -21.92
N PHE A 456 3.73 -0.24 -21.58
CA PHE A 456 3.86 1.14 -22.03
C PHE A 456 5.12 1.82 -21.48
N MET A 457 5.44 1.64 -20.19
CA MET A 457 6.69 2.16 -19.59
C MET A 457 7.94 1.59 -20.26
N TYR A 458 7.91 0.31 -20.67
CA TYR A 458 9.00 -0.33 -21.43
C TYR A 458 8.94 -0.06 -22.94
N ASN A 459 8.18 0.95 -23.38
CA ASN A 459 8.02 1.37 -24.78
C ASN A 459 7.48 0.27 -25.72
N GLN A 460 6.83 -0.77 -25.19
CA GLN A 460 6.16 -1.83 -25.97
C GLN A 460 4.70 -1.45 -26.25
N LYS A 461 4.51 -0.40 -27.05
CA LYS A 461 3.20 0.25 -27.30
C LYS A 461 2.12 -0.70 -27.84
N GLU A 462 2.48 -1.65 -28.71
CA GLU A 462 1.53 -2.62 -29.28
C GLU A 462 0.98 -3.58 -28.23
N LYS A 463 1.87 -4.15 -27.38
CA LYS A 463 1.44 -5.03 -26.28
C LYS A 463 0.64 -4.27 -25.24
N ALA A 464 1.03 -3.03 -24.93
CA ALA A 464 0.25 -2.16 -24.05
C ALA A 464 -1.18 -1.97 -24.56
N LEU A 465 -1.34 -1.70 -25.87
CA LEU A 465 -2.65 -1.54 -26.49
C LEU A 465 -3.49 -2.82 -26.41
N GLN A 466 -2.89 -3.99 -26.63
CA GLN A 466 -3.56 -5.29 -26.53
C GLN A 466 -4.11 -5.52 -25.13
N GLU A 467 -3.28 -5.32 -24.10
CA GLU A 467 -3.66 -5.48 -22.70
C GLU A 467 -4.75 -4.47 -22.28
N TYR A 468 -4.61 -3.19 -22.68
CA TYR A 468 -5.62 -2.18 -22.41
C TYR A 468 -6.97 -2.46 -23.08
N LYS A 469 -6.96 -2.97 -24.32
CA LYS A 469 -8.18 -3.40 -25.01
C LYS A 469 -8.81 -4.58 -24.28
N LYS A 470 -8.01 -5.58 -23.89
CA LYS A 470 -8.50 -6.73 -23.11
C LYS A 470 -9.14 -6.30 -21.78
N ALA A 471 -8.49 -5.41 -21.03
CA ALA A 471 -9.06 -4.83 -19.81
C ALA A 471 -10.42 -4.16 -20.07
N THR A 472 -10.54 -3.39 -21.14
CA THR A 472 -11.79 -2.71 -21.52
C THR A 472 -12.87 -3.69 -21.95
N THR A 473 -12.52 -4.74 -22.70
CA THR A 473 -13.46 -5.80 -23.12
C THR A 473 -14.02 -6.59 -21.94
N LEU A 474 -13.18 -6.91 -20.95
CA LEU A 474 -13.60 -7.62 -19.74
C LEU A 474 -14.56 -6.77 -18.87
N ASN A 475 -14.34 -5.45 -18.83
CA ASN A 475 -15.15 -4.48 -18.10
C ASN A 475 -15.45 -4.84 -16.63
N ASN A 476 -14.51 -5.51 -15.96
CA ASN A 476 -14.58 -5.97 -14.58
C ASN A 476 -13.49 -5.28 -13.75
N PHE A 477 -13.71 -4.01 -13.42
CA PHE A 477 -12.73 -3.15 -12.73
C PHE A 477 -12.92 -3.09 -11.20
N GLY A 478 -14.07 -3.55 -10.68
CA GLY A 478 -14.49 -3.45 -9.27
C GLY A 478 -14.86 -2.04 -8.80
N ASN A 479 -14.43 -1.01 -9.52
CA ASN A 479 -14.67 0.40 -9.21
C ASN A 479 -14.63 1.25 -10.49
N SER A 480 -15.59 2.18 -10.66
CA SER A 480 -15.67 3.14 -11.76
C SER A 480 -14.44 4.05 -11.86
N ASP A 481 -13.83 4.39 -10.73
CA ASP A 481 -12.63 5.23 -10.67
C ASP A 481 -11.44 4.54 -11.34
N VAL A 482 -11.31 3.22 -11.12
CA VAL A 482 -10.26 2.42 -11.74
C VAL A 482 -10.48 2.32 -13.25
N TRP A 483 -11.75 2.20 -13.68
CA TRP A 483 -12.08 2.28 -15.10
C TRP A 483 -11.71 3.66 -15.68
N ALA A 484 -11.97 4.75 -14.97
CA ALA A 484 -11.65 6.10 -15.41
C ALA A 484 -10.14 6.36 -15.51
N LEU A 485 -9.36 5.84 -14.54
CA LEU A 485 -7.89 5.85 -14.60
C LEU A 485 -7.38 5.04 -15.79
N GLN A 486 -7.99 3.88 -16.06
CA GLN A 486 -7.64 3.07 -17.23
C GLN A 486 -7.97 3.78 -18.55
N GLN A 487 -9.10 4.48 -18.65
CA GLN A 487 -9.39 5.31 -19.82
C GLN A 487 -8.34 6.42 -19.99
N CYS A 488 -7.87 7.05 -18.91
CA CYS A 488 -6.78 8.01 -19.01
C CYS A 488 -5.49 7.36 -19.53
N ASN A 489 -5.10 6.19 -19.01
CA ASN A 489 -3.89 5.47 -19.45
C ASN A 489 -3.96 5.10 -20.94
N LEU A 490 -5.11 4.60 -21.40
CA LEU A 490 -5.34 4.32 -22.82
C LEU A 490 -5.32 5.61 -23.67
N GLY A 491 -5.88 6.70 -23.16
CA GLY A 491 -5.83 8.01 -23.79
C GLY A 491 -4.39 8.53 -23.96
N ILE A 492 -3.54 8.36 -22.95
CA ILE A 492 -2.11 8.71 -23.01
C ILE A 492 -1.40 7.91 -24.10
N LEU A 493 -1.65 6.60 -24.19
CA LEU A 493 -1.09 5.76 -25.24
C LEU A 493 -1.49 6.25 -26.65
N TYR A 494 -2.77 6.59 -26.86
CA TYR A 494 -3.24 7.15 -28.12
C TYR A 494 -2.62 8.52 -28.42
N PHE A 495 -2.52 9.39 -27.42
CA PHE A 495 -1.89 10.70 -27.53
C PHE A 495 -0.41 10.61 -27.97
N GLU A 496 0.35 9.68 -27.36
CA GLU A 496 1.76 9.41 -27.67
C GLU A 496 1.98 8.69 -29.01
N THR A 497 0.91 8.13 -29.59
CA THR A 497 0.92 7.53 -30.93
C THR A 497 0.27 8.43 -31.99
N MET A 498 0.05 9.72 -31.66
CA MET A 498 -0.53 10.73 -32.55
C MET A 498 -1.96 10.43 -33.00
N GLN A 499 -2.72 9.69 -32.20
CA GLN A 499 -4.13 9.38 -32.45
C GLN A 499 -5.01 10.25 -31.56
N ASP A 500 -5.17 11.53 -31.92
CA ASP A 500 -5.82 12.54 -31.08
C ASP A 500 -7.32 12.29 -30.85
N ASP A 501 -8.06 11.85 -31.87
CA ASP A 501 -9.50 11.60 -31.76
C ASP A 501 -9.85 10.48 -30.75
N PRO A 502 -9.24 9.28 -30.83
CA PRO A 502 -9.49 8.26 -29.81
C PRO A 502 -8.93 8.67 -28.44
N ALA A 503 -7.80 9.39 -28.39
CA ALA A 503 -7.26 9.93 -27.14
C ALA A 503 -8.25 10.88 -26.44
N MET A 504 -8.82 11.83 -27.19
CA MET A 504 -9.83 12.77 -26.70
C MET A 504 -11.07 12.04 -26.17
N GLY A 505 -11.54 11.01 -26.88
CA GLY A 505 -12.66 10.17 -26.44
C GLY A 505 -12.40 9.48 -25.10
N CYS A 506 -11.19 8.95 -24.91
CA CYS A 506 -10.74 8.33 -23.67
C CYS A 506 -10.63 9.33 -22.51
N PHE A 507 -10.02 10.49 -22.73
CA PHE A 507 -9.89 11.51 -21.69
C PHE A 507 -11.24 12.08 -21.27
N ARG A 508 -12.16 12.29 -22.21
CA ARG A 508 -13.53 12.74 -21.89
C ARG A 508 -14.23 11.75 -20.95
N LYS A 509 -14.24 10.47 -21.31
CA LYS A 509 -14.82 9.40 -20.46
C LYS A 509 -14.20 9.37 -19.06
N SER A 510 -12.88 9.52 -18.97
CA SER A 510 -12.18 9.60 -17.68
C SER A 510 -12.63 10.82 -16.87
N SER A 511 -12.68 12.00 -17.49
CA SER A 511 -13.04 13.26 -16.83
C SER A 511 -14.52 13.36 -16.40
N GLU A 512 -15.42 12.62 -17.07
CA GLU A 512 -16.83 12.54 -16.70
C GLU A 512 -17.02 11.79 -15.37
N ILE A 513 -16.21 10.77 -15.11
CA ILE A 513 -16.27 9.95 -13.87
C ILE A 513 -15.37 10.52 -12.78
N LEU A 514 -14.16 10.96 -13.13
CA LEU A 514 -13.19 11.57 -12.22
C LEU A 514 -12.87 13.02 -12.63
N PRO A 515 -13.77 13.99 -12.39
CA PRO A 515 -13.52 15.39 -12.72
C PRO A 515 -12.30 15.98 -12.01
N GLU A 516 -11.97 15.46 -10.83
CA GLU A 516 -10.84 15.91 -10.00
C GLU A 516 -9.49 15.37 -10.48
N TYR A 517 -9.49 14.32 -11.30
CA TYR A 517 -8.26 13.78 -11.87
C TYR A 517 -7.79 14.67 -13.04
N ILE A 518 -6.88 15.59 -12.73
CA ILE A 518 -6.46 16.66 -13.65
C ILE A 518 -5.76 16.15 -14.93
N GLN A 519 -5.17 14.95 -14.91
CA GLN A 519 -4.41 14.41 -16.04
C GLN A 519 -5.21 14.36 -17.34
N SER A 520 -6.46 13.92 -17.28
CA SER A 520 -7.33 13.85 -18.46
C SER A 520 -7.55 15.22 -19.08
N ASN A 521 -7.75 16.26 -18.26
CA ASN A 521 -7.95 17.63 -18.71
C ASN A 521 -6.67 18.25 -19.28
N ILE A 522 -5.52 17.98 -18.65
CA ILE A 522 -4.19 18.39 -19.12
C ILE A 522 -3.96 17.83 -20.53
N HIS A 523 -4.20 16.54 -20.75
CA HIS A 523 -4.00 15.95 -22.06
C HIS A 523 -5.04 16.40 -23.10
N MET A 524 -6.30 16.64 -22.71
CA MET A 524 -7.28 17.26 -23.61
C MET A 524 -6.83 18.65 -24.08
N ALA A 525 -6.32 19.48 -23.17
CA ALA A 525 -5.77 20.79 -23.52
C ALA A 525 -4.53 20.68 -24.43
N LYS A 526 -3.63 19.72 -24.18
CA LYS A 526 -2.49 19.44 -25.08
C LYS A 526 -2.94 19.03 -26.48
N ILE A 527 -3.98 18.19 -26.62
CA ILE A 527 -4.55 17.86 -27.94
C ILE A 527 -5.10 19.11 -28.62
N LYS A 528 -5.82 19.98 -27.90
CA LYS A 528 -6.30 21.25 -28.46
C LYS A 528 -5.16 22.16 -28.92
N MET A 529 -4.06 22.21 -28.17
CA MET A 529 -2.85 22.91 -28.59
C MET A 529 -2.25 22.30 -29.87
N ARG A 530 -2.12 20.98 -29.96
CA ARG A 530 -1.65 20.27 -31.17
C ARG A 530 -2.51 20.63 -32.39
N GLN A 531 -3.84 20.73 -32.21
CA GLN A 531 -4.82 21.18 -33.21
C GLN A 531 -4.83 22.70 -33.47
N ASN A 532 -3.89 23.47 -32.89
CA ASN A 532 -3.81 24.93 -32.98
C ASN A 532 -5.04 25.69 -32.41
N LYS A 533 -5.83 25.04 -31.55
CA LYS A 533 -7.00 25.60 -30.87
C LYS A 533 -6.62 26.15 -29.49
N ILE A 534 -5.72 27.14 -29.47
CA ILE A 534 -5.11 27.68 -28.24
C ILE A 534 -6.16 28.25 -27.27
N LYS A 535 -7.18 28.94 -27.78
CA LYS A 535 -8.26 29.50 -26.94
C LYS A 535 -9.09 28.43 -26.22
N GLU A 536 -9.40 27.33 -26.91
CA GLU A 536 -10.11 26.19 -26.29
C GLU A 536 -9.24 25.51 -25.23
N ALA A 537 -7.94 25.30 -25.53
CA ALA A 537 -7.00 24.75 -24.56
C ALA A 537 -6.91 25.61 -23.29
N LYS A 538 -6.88 26.94 -23.46
CA LYS A 538 -6.85 27.91 -22.38
C LYS A 538 -8.05 27.76 -21.45
N GLN A 539 -9.27 27.70 -22.02
CA GLN A 539 -10.50 27.56 -21.23
C GLN A 539 -10.49 26.31 -20.36
N ILE A 540 -10.08 25.16 -20.91
CA ILE A 540 -10.00 23.88 -20.18
C ILE A 540 -9.10 24.00 -18.95
N VAL A 541 -7.93 24.63 -19.10
CA VAL A 541 -6.95 24.76 -18.04
C VAL A 541 -7.34 25.84 -17.02
N GLU A 542 -7.93 26.96 -17.46
CA GLU A 542 -8.45 28.01 -16.57
C GLU A 542 -9.51 27.47 -15.61
N ASP A 543 -10.41 26.61 -16.11
CA ASP A 543 -11.46 26.02 -15.27
C ASP A 543 -10.88 25.12 -14.18
N LYS A 544 -9.78 24.40 -14.46
CA LYS A 544 -9.06 23.62 -13.45
C LYS A 544 -8.23 24.48 -12.51
N LEU A 545 -7.63 25.55 -13.01
CA LEU A 545 -6.83 26.49 -12.21
C LEU A 545 -7.66 27.15 -11.10
N LYS A 546 -8.97 27.37 -11.31
CA LYS A 546 -9.88 27.91 -10.27
C LYS A 546 -9.84 27.08 -8.97
N LYS A 547 -9.78 25.76 -9.11
CA LYS A 547 -9.76 24.78 -8.01
C LYS A 547 -8.33 24.39 -7.60
N PHE A 548 -7.46 24.13 -8.57
CA PHE A 548 -6.09 23.67 -8.38
C PHE A 548 -5.08 24.81 -8.56
N ARG A 549 -5.26 25.92 -7.84
CA ARG A 549 -4.51 27.18 -8.04
C ARG A 549 -2.99 27.07 -7.93
N SER A 550 -2.53 26.05 -7.21
CA SER A 550 -1.12 25.86 -6.86
C SER A 550 -0.49 24.60 -7.45
N ASP A 551 -1.25 23.84 -8.23
CA ASP A 551 -0.76 22.59 -8.85
C ASP A 551 0.30 22.90 -9.90
N PRO A 552 1.51 22.31 -9.80
CA PRO A 552 2.61 22.62 -10.72
C PRO A 552 2.31 22.29 -12.18
N GLN A 553 1.60 21.19 -12.47
CA GLN A 553 1.35 20.75 -13.83
C GLN A 553 0.28 21.62 -14.52
N VAL A 554 -0.75 22.03 -13.76
CA VAL A 554 -1.76 22.99 -14.26
C VAL A 554 -1.11 24.34 -14.54
N LEU A 555 -0.27 24.83 -13.62
CA LEU A 555 0.45 26.11 -13.77
C LEU A 555 1.44 26.09 -14.94
N GLU A 556 2.17 24.99 -15.12
CA GLU A 556 3.09 24.79 -16.24
C GLU A 556 2.36 24.90 -17.57
N LEU A 557 1.31 24.07 -17.75
CA LEU A 557 0.56 24.03 -18.99
C LEU A 557 -0.12 25.37 -19.27
N TYR A 558 -0.67 26.01 -18.23
CA TYR A 558 -1.30 27.32 -18.38
C TYR A 558 -0.30 28.40 -18.81
N SER A 559 0.90 28.41 -18.20
CA SER A 559 1.98 29.34 -18.57
C SER A 559 2.42 29.15 -20.03
N LEU A 560 2.54 27.89 -20.48
CA LEU A 560 2.84 27.57 -21.88
C LEU A 560 1.71 28.04 -22.82
N ILE A 561 0.45 27.78 -22.49
CA ILE A 561 -0.70 28.22 -23.30
C ILE A 561 -0.71 29.75 -23.43
N LEU A 562 -0.48 30.49 -22.34
CA LEU A 562 -0.40 31.95 -22.37
C LEU A 562 0.76 32.46 -23.23
N LEU A 563 1.91 31.77 -23.21
CA LEU A 563 3.04 32.09 -24.07
C LEU A 563 2.66 31.93 -25.55
N LYS A 564 1.99 30.83 -25.90
CA LYS A 564 1.51 30.55 -27.27
C LYS A 564 0.38 31.50 -27.72
N ASP A 565 -0.46 31.96 -26.80
CA ASP A 565 -1.51 32.96 -27.03
C ASP A 565 -0.98 34.41 -27.09
N GLY A 566 0.35 34.61 -26.93
CA GLY A 566 0.98 35.93 -26.96
C GLY A 566 0.82 36.75 -25.67
N GLN A 567 0.25 36.18 -24.62
CA GLN A 567 0.03 36.83 -23.31
C GLN A 567 1.30 36.75 -22.44
N ILE A 568 2.37 37.41 -22.89
CA ILE A 568 3.72 37.28 -22.33
C ILE A 568 3.78 37.61 -20.83
N ASN A 569 3.09 38.65 -20.37
CA ASN A 569 3.11 39.06 -18.96
C ASN A 569 2.42 38.02 -18.07
N GLY A 570 1.32 37.41 -18.54
CA GLY A 570 0.63 36.33 -17.83
C GLY A 570 1.49 35.07 -17.77
N ALA A 571 2.07 34.65 -18.89
CA ALA A 571 3.00 33.53 -18.94
C ALA A 571 4.17 33.72 -17.95
N GLN A 572 4.76 34.91 -17.92
CA GLN A 572 5.86 35.27 -17.02
C GLN A 572 5.44 35.21 -15.54
N TYR A 573 4.23 35.65 -15.21
CA TYR A 573 3.70 35.63 -13.85
C TYR A 573 3.61 34.19 -13.31
N PHE A 574 3.00 33.27 -14.06
CA PHE A 574 2.86 31.88 -13.61
C PHE A 574 4.19 31.12 -13.62
N ALA A 575 5.07 31.37 -14.60
CA ALA A 575 6.42 30.78 -14.61
C ALA A 575 7.22 31.21 -13.37
N ARG A 576 7.12 32.48 -12.94
CA ARG A 576 7.76 32.96 -11.70
C ARG A 576 7.18 32.30 -10.44
N GLN A 577 5.88 32.01 -10.40
CA GLN A 577 5.31 31.27 -9.27
C GLN A 577 5.87 29.86 -9.15
N LEU A 578 6.07 29.17 -10.28
CA LEU A 578 6.71 27.86 -10.30
C LEU A 578 8.15 27.94 -9.78
N LEU A 579 8.94 28.89 -10.30
CA LEU A 579 10.34 29.08 -9.87
C LEU A 579 10.49 29.54 -8.42
N ALA A 580 9.48 30.21 -7.86
CA ALA A 580 9.47 30.58 -6.44
C ALA A 580 9.32 29.35 -5.52
N LYS A 581 8.66 28.29 -6.00
CA LYS A 581 8.51 27.02 -5.27
C LYS A 581 9.69 26.08 -5.51
N ASP A 582 10.12 25.99 -6.77
CA ASP A 582 11.22 25.14 -7.21
C ASP A 582 12.09 25.92 -8.22
N PRO A 583 13.24 26.47 -7.78
CA PRO A 583 14.16 27.22 -8.63
C PRO A 583 14.69 26.43 -9.84
N ASP A 584 14.68 25.10 -9.74
CA ASP A 584 15.21 24.18 -10.76
C ASP A 584 14.09 23.60 -11.66
N PHE A 585 12.86 24.12 -11.56
CA PHE A 585 11.73 23.65 -12.36
C PHE A 585 11.93 23.95 -13.86
N LEU A 586 12.40 22.92 -14.59
CA LEU A 586 12.86 23.03 -15.98
C LEU A 586 11.86 23.72 -16.93
N PRO A 587 10.56 23.36 -16.97
CA PRO A 587 9.61 24.01 -17.88
C PRO A 587 9.49 25.52 -17.64
N ALA A 588 9.49 25.96 -16.38
CA ALA A 588 9.39 27.37 -16.04
C ALA A 588 10.68 28.14 -16.41
N LEU A 589 11.86 27.54 -16.23
CA LEU A 589 13.12 28.12 -16.71
C LEU A 589 13.11 28.29 -18.24
N MET A 590 12.65 27.29 -18.98
CA MET A 590 12.53 27.33 -20.44
C MET A 590 11.53 28.41 -20.89
N ILE A 591 10.37 28.52 -20.24
CA ILE A 591 9.37 29.56 -20.55
C ILE A 591 9.96 30.96 -20.28
N MET A 592 10.65 31.16 -19.16
CA MET A 592 11.32 32.43 -18.85
C MET A 592 12.40 32.78 -19.88
N ALA A 593 13.17 31.79 -20.32
CA ALA A 593 14.18 31.98 -21.35
C ALA A 593 13.56 32.44 -22.68
N GLU A 594 12.46 31.81 -23.10
CA GLU A 594 11.74 32.19 -24.31
C GLU A 594 11.08 33.56 -24.20
N ILE A 595 10.51 33.90 -23.06
CA ILE A 595 9.96 35.25 -22.80
C ILE A 595 11.05 36.31 -22.93
N CYS A 596 12.25 36.08 -22.37
CA CYS A 596 13.38 36.98 -22.50
C CYS A 596 13.86 37.10 -23.95
N ARG A 597 13.87 35.98 -24.71
CA ARG A 597 14.22 35.97 -26.14
C ARG A 597 13.23 36.79 -26.96
N ILE A 598 11.92 36.64 -26.73
CA ILE A 598 10.86 37.42 -27.39
C ILE A 598 10.99 38.91 -27.07
N LYS A 599 11.32 39.25 -25.81
CA LYS A 599 11.60 40.64 -25.36
C LYS A 599 12.96 41.17 -25.83
N SER A 600 13.70 40.43 -26.66
CA SER A 600 15.06 40.77 -27.13
C SER A 600 16.11 40.97 -26.03
N ASN A 601 15.87 40.47 -24.81
CA ASN A 601 16.85 40.47 -23.74
C ASN A 601 17.69 39.19 -23.80
N TYR A 602 18.58 39.13 -24.80
CA TYR A 602 19.36 37.92 -25.10
C TYR A 602 20.31 37.52 -23.98
N ALA A 603 20.90 38.49 -23.25
CA ALA A 603 21.79 38.21 -22.14
C ALA A 603 21.09 37.40 -21.03
N VAL A 604 19.88 37.81 -20.63
CA VAL A 604 19.10 37.11 -19.60
C VAL A 604 18.53 35.79 -20.14
N ALA A 605 18.13 35.73 -21.42
CA ALA A 605 17.69 34.48 -22.05
C ALA A 605 18.79 33.41 -22.01
N ILE A 606 20.05 33.78 -22.29
CA ILE A 606 21.22 32.89 -22.21
C ILE A 606 21.40 32.37 -20.77
N LEU A 607 21.22 33.21 -19.75
CA LEU A 607 21.34 32.78 -18.35
C LEU A 607 20.31 31.69 -18.00
N PHE A 608 19.05 31.88 -18.36
CA PHE A 608 18.01 30.87 -18.11
C PHE A 608 18.29 29.57 -18.86
N TRP A 609 18.67 29.63 -20.14
CA TRP A 609 19.03 28.43 -20.90
C TRP A 609 20.29 27.73 -20.36
N LYS A 610 21.25 28.47 -19.80
CA LYS A 610 22.39 27.89 -19.08
C LYS A 610 21.95 27.15 -17.83
N SER A 611 20.99 27.69 -17.07
CA SER A 611 20.41 27.00 -15.89
C SER A 611 19.70 25.71 -16.28
N VAL A 612 18.89 25.73 -17.36
CA VAL A 612 18.27 24.51 -17.91
C VAL A 612 19.34 23.45 -18.21
N ARG A 613 20.49 23.86 -18.75
CA ARG A 613 21.57 22.93 -19.07
C ARG A 613 22.41 22.48 -17.88
N SER A 614 22.58 23.30 -16.84
CA SER A 614 23.27 22.83 -15.63
C SER A 614 22.50 21.69 -14.96
N ILE A 615 21.17 21.75 -15.03
CA ILE A 615 20.26 20.73 -14.51
C ILE A 615 20.17 19.54 -15.49
N SER A 616 19.95 19.79 -16.78
CA SER A 616 19.84 18.78 -17.83
C SER A 616 20.89 18.98 -18.93
N ARG A 617 22.07 18.39 -18.73
CA ARG A 617 23.26 18.60 -19.59
C ARG A 617 23.04 18.26 -21.06
N GLN A 618 22.15 17.30 -21.35
CA GLN A 618 21.86 16.80 -22.69
C GLN A 618 20.54 17.34 -23.26
N ASN A 619 19.97 18.41 -22.68
CA ASN A 619 18.72 18.99 -23.18
C ASN A 619 18.91 19.59 -24.58
N ALA A 620 18.26 18.97 -25.58
CA ALA A 620 18.34 19.35 -26.98
C ALA A 620 17.87 20.78 -27.26
N TYR A 621 16.75 21.20 -26.62
CA TYR A 621 16.18 22.53 -26.81
C TYR A 621 17.12 23.61 -26.24
N ALA A 622 17.71 23.37 -25.07
CA ALA A 622 18.67 24.30 -24.49
C ALA A 622 19.92 24.47 -25.38
N ASN A 623 20.43 23.39 -25.96
CA ASN A 623 21.56 23.46 -26.88
C ASN A 623 21.22 24.28 -28.14
N LEU A 624 20.12 23.97 -28.82
CA LEU A 624 19.72 24.70 -30.04
C LEU A 624 19.38 26.18 -29.76
N ALA A 625 18.69 26.48 -28.66
CA ALA A 625 18.38 27.86 -28.27
C ALA A 625 19.66 28.67 -27.97
N LEU A 626 20.65 28.08 -27.31
CA LEU A 626 21.92 28.74 -27.03
C LEU A 626 22.76 28.97 -28.28
N ILE A 627 22.74 28.04 -29.24
CA ILE A 627 23.34 28.24 -30.56
C ILE A 627 22.75 29.47 -31.25
N GLU A 628 21.41 29.56 -31.30
CA GLU A 628 20.71 30.70 -31.90
C GLU A 628 21.09 32.02 -31.20
N LEU A 629 21.09 32.02 -29.86
CA LEU A 629 21.38 33.21 -29.06
C LEU A 629 22.84 33.66 -29.17
N TYR A 630 23.82 32.75 -29.10
CA TYR A 630 25.24 33.10 -29.24
C TYR A 630 25.59 33.59 -30.64
N ALA A 631 24.99 33.00 -31.67
CA ALA A 631 25.12 33.50 -33.03
C ALA A 631 24.61 34.94 -33.14
N LYS A 632 23.49 35.26 -32.48
CA LYS A 632 22.87 36.59 -32.48
C LYS A 632 23.72 37.64 -31.76
N ILE A 633 24.33 37.29 -30.63
CA ILE A 633 25.23 38.19 -29.87
C ILE A 633 26.69 38.14 -30.34
N LYS A 634 26.99 37.34 -31.39
CA LYS A 634 28.34 37.15 -31.98
C LYS A 634 29.39 36.63 -31.00
N ASP A 635 29.00 35.84 -29.99
CA ASP A 635 29.93 35.15 -29.09
C ASP A 635 30.45 33.87 -29.74
N THR A 636 31.53 33.99 -30.51
CA THR A 636 32.09 32.89 -31.31
C THR A 636 32.66 31.76 -30.46
N LYS A 637 33.19 32.07 -29.27
CA LYS A 637 33.78 31.08 -28.36
C LYS A 637 32.71 30.14 -27.82
N MET A 638 31.63 30.70 -27.29
CA MET A 638 30.53 29.90 -26.75
C MET A 638 29.76 29.20 -27.86
N LEU A 639 29.52 29.88 -28.99
CA LEU A 639 28.86 29.28 -30.16
C LEU A 639 29.56 27.98 -30.63
N ASN A 640 30.89 28.00 -30.76
CA ASN A 640 31.65 26.82 -31.18
C ASN A 640 31.57 25.67 -30.16
N ALA A 641 31.50 25.99 -28.86
CA ALA A 641 31.29 24.97 -27.84
C ALA A 641 29.91 24.31 -27.97
N GLU A 642 28.88 25.09 -28.27
CA GLU A 642 27.52 24.57 -28.49
C GLU A 642 27.38 23.70 -29.73
N ILE A 643 28.02 24.11 -30.82
CA ILE A 643 27.98 23.35 -32.07
C ILE A 643 28.63 21.97 -31.86
N ARG A 644 29.73 21.88 -31.10
CA ARG A 644 30.32 20.57 -30.75
C ARG A 644 29.35 19.68 -29.98
N LEU A 645 28.63 20.25 -29.00
CA LEU A 645 27.62 19.52 -28.26
C LEU A 645 26.46 19.07 -29.18
N LEU A 646 26.03 19.91 -30.13
CA LEU A 646 25.02 19.55 -31.11
C LEU A 646 25.43 18.33 -31.94
N TYR A 647 26.67 18.26 -32.41
CA TYR A 647 27.17 17.09 -33.14
C TYR A 647 27.14 15.81 -32.31
N TYR A 648 27.42 15.91 -31.02
CA TYR A 648 27.27 14.80 -30.09
C TYR A 648 25.78 14.41 -29.91
N LEU A 649 24.90 15.38 -29.63
CA LEU A 649 23.49 15.12 -29.32
C LEU A 649 22.67 14.63 -30.51
N LYS A 650 22.94 15.12 -31.72
CA LYS A 650 22.22 14.68 -32.94
C LYS A 650 22.68 13.29 -33.42
N GLY A 651 23.88 12.85 -32.99
CA GLY A 651 24.52 11.63 -33.50
C GLY A 651 24.65 11.63 -35.03
N SER A 652 24.20 10.55 -35.66
CA SER A 652 24.25 10.34 -37.11
C SER A 652 23.20 11.13 -37.90
N LEU A 653 22.20 11.71 -37.24
CA LEU A 653 21.11 12.44 -37.91
C LEU A 653 21.64 13.69 -38.62
N LYS A 654 21.05 14.02 -39.78
CA LYS A 654 21.21 15.35 -40.38
C LYS A 654 20.54 16.39 -39.47
N LEU A 655 21.03 17.64 -39.50
CA LEU A 655 20.45 18.71 -38.68
C LEU A 655 18.95 18.91 -38.97
N SER A 656 18.54 18.80 -40.23
CA SER A 656 17.14 18.87 -40.64
C SER A 656 16.30 17.74 -40.04
N GLU A 657 16.79 16.51 -40.05
CA GLU A 657 16.11 15.34 -39.47
C GLU A 657 16.02 15.46 -37.95
N TYR A 658 17.09 15.93 -37.30
CA TYR A 658 17.12 16.14 -35.86
C TYR A 658 16.12 17.22 -35.42
N ILE A 659 16.08 18.37 -36.12
CA ILE A 659 15.10 19.43 -35.84
C ILE A 659 13.68 18.94 -36.13
N GLN A 660 13.45 18.19 -37.20
CA GLN A 660 12.14 17.62 -37.51
C GLN A 660 11.66 16.64 -36.43
N MET A 661 12.57 15.82 -35.91
CA MET A 661 12.30 14.90 -34.79
C MET A 661 11.88 15.66 -33.53
N LEU A 662 12.55 16.76 -33.20
CA LEU A 662 12.20 17.62 -32.05
C LEU A 662 10.88 18.36 -32.26
N ASN A 663 10.60 18.81 -33.48
CA ASN A 663 9.39 19.56 -33.83
C ASN A 663 8.17 18.68 -34.16
N LYS A 664 8.20 17.40 -33.79
CA LYS A 664 7.07 16.48 -34.00
C LYS A 664 5.75 17.04 -33.41
N ASP A 665 5.85 17.78 -32.30
CA ASP A 665 4.76 18.49 -31.64
C ASP A 665 5.08 19.99 -31.43
N GLU A 666 5.22 20.74 -32.52
CA GLU A 666 5.61 22.16 -32.48
C GLU A 666 4.77 23.01 -31.49
N ASN A 667 3.46 22.78 -31.43
CA ASN A 667 2.56 23.54 -30.57
C ASN A 667 2.72 23.23 -29.07
N LEU A 668 3.31 22.08 -28.72
CA LEU A 668 3.59 21.69 -27.33
C LEU A 668 5.00 22.07 -26.89
N ASN A 669 5.89 22.34 -27.83
CA ASN A 669 7.25 22.76 -27.53
C ASN A 669 7.28 24.20 -27.00
N ILE A 670 7.97 24.42 -25.87
CA ILE A 670 8.22 25.77 -25.33
C ILE A 670 9.09 26.57 -26.31
N TYR A 671 10.19 25.97 -26.78
CA TYR A 671 11.07 26.52 -27.81
C TYR A 671 10.95 25.70 -29.09
N VAL A 672 10.76 26.39 -30.23
CA VAL A 672 10.63 25.77 -31.54
C VAL A 672 11.85 26.13 -32.40
N PRO A 673 12.84 25.23 -32.55
CA PRO A 673 13.98 25.47 -33.43
C PRO A 673 13.53 25.54 -34.90
N ARG A 674 13.92 26.61 -35.60
CA ARG A 674 13.69 26.75 -37.06
C ARG A 674 15.00 26.51 -37.81
N LEU A 675 14.97 25.66 -38.84
CA LEU A 675 16.17 25.28 -39.59
C LEU A 675 16.93 26.49 -40.18
N GLU A 676 16.19 27.52 -40.60
CA GLU A 676 16.73 28.77 -41.15
C GLU A 676 17.68 29.48 -40.18
N SER A 677 17.35 29.45 -38.89
CA SER A 677 18.15 30.04 -37.81
C SER A 677 19.52 29.36 -37.65
N PHE A 678 19.76 28.21 -38.29
CA PHE A 678 21.00 27.43 -38.21
C PHE A 678 21.74 27.32 -39.54
N SER A 679 21.32 28.06 -40.58
CA SER A 679 21.93 28.04 -41.92
C SER A 679 23.42 28.42 -41.94
N PHE A 680 23.92 29.13 -40.92
CA PHE A 680 25.35 29.44 -40.79
C PHE A 680 26.21 28.22 -40.40
N ILE A 681 25.60 27.19 -39.79
CA ILE A 681 26.29 25.96 -39.39
C ILE A 681 26.60 25.12 -40.62
N THR A 682 25.65 25.02 -41.56
CA THR A 682 25.84 24.29 -42.82
C THR A 682 26.79 25.00 -43.78
N LYS A 683 26.94 26.33 -43.68
CA LYS A 683 27.94 27.11 -44.43
C LYS A 683 29.35 27.05 -43.81
N ARG A 684 29.45 26.87 -42.50
CA ARG A 684 30.71 26.59 -41.79
C ARG A 684 30.93 25.08 -41.71
N CYS A 685 31.10 24.42 -42.85
CA CYS A 685 31.80 23.13 -42.84
C CYS A 685 33.25 23.43 -42.41
N PHE A 686 33.58 23.15 -41.15
CA PHE A 686 34.95 22.87 -40.78
C PHE A 686 35.36 21.59 -41.54
N PRO A 687 36.39 21.61 -42.40
CA PRO A 687 37.07 20.38 -42.75
C PRO A 687 37.62 19.82 -41.44
N ILE A 688 37.17 18.62 -41.08
CA ILE A 688 37.83 17.83 -40.07
C ILE A 688 39.04 17.23 -40.80
N ASP A 689 40.21 17.81 -40.57
CA ASP A 689 41.48 17.10 -40.68
C ASP A 689 41.74 16.37 -39.35
#